data_AF-A0A9X7XUW1-F1
#
_entry.id   AF-A0A9X7XUW1-F1
#
_cell.length_a   1.000
_cell.length_b   1.000
_cell.length_c   1.000
_cell.angle_alpha   90.00
_cell.angle_beta   90.00
_cell.angle_gamma   90.00
#
_symmetry.space_group_name_H-M   'P 1'
#
loop_
_entity.id
_entity.type
_entity.pdbx_description
1 polymer ?
#
loop_
_entity_poly.entity_id
_entity_poly.type
_entity_poly.pdbx_seq_one_letter_code
_entity_poly.pdbx_strand_id
1 'polypeptide(L)'
;MTTDKLNVKLVLPKDIDEKYNHSLTYMKAGDGTLVGNTEKIHMLEDIMYNPGNPSAVLLGEAGIGKTALVEHLIYLHQNTTEPFIVVRLAIETLGELKENIVIARMSTLLDDMRKIKQATKEGNPGKRFKLILFIDEVHKLNDIGKSVRSSAALNALKEGLGRGIFPIITATTSKEYFENLATDEAIDRRFNQVILEPPSLENTKKILEKYIEFRKETNDYEPEISEESLEELISLTDLYIRNQVNPAKSIKILDQCAGHETRIHYSENRNTKIDHGTFQYVFKQNGFNIDPPASAKAVKEEVHRRVKGQPLAVKLIGDAINNAFFAPRNRKKPLLTAMFVGTTGTGKTETAKALAHALFGRDDAILTINGGDYPTPEDAPLVQKFIGDDMAANKQKVILLDEFEKAHKTVQFSLMRMLDEGIVRDSHGVERAINNTVVIATTNLGATFFNDLGKNMKLGRNQTPDDYSNELYGAFLDRKQDLIQQLVVGDEGQNNGIKPEILQRFQAIIPYLPLPKAIFALIARIKLLALKEKWSRPGAIYSLGDTSIRILLPKVQDAKWWEERVHNNDYAGIDPISATIAEDMINAKADQEGARAVEEIVNTRIVSKITNIISERIDAGLPVGSADGAFLIGTNGHAFFEEVSQERSDITVSFKPNNELDFMNLHTRKEVKM
;
A
#
# COMPACT_ATOMS: atom_id res chain seq x y z
N MET A 1 28.14 19.89 50.82
CA MET A 1 28.71 18.61 51.31
C MET A 1 28.86 17.69 50.11
N THR A 2 30.05 17.15 49.94
CA THR A 2 30.61 16.49 48.75
C THR A 2 29.82 15.26 48.26
N THR A 3 29.51 15.27 46.96
CA THR A 3 28.89 14.20 46.13
C THR A 3 29.70 12.88 46.08
N ASP A 4 30.94 12.86 46.57
CA ASP A 4 31.79 11.66 46.57
C ASP A 4 31.39 10.56 47.57
N LYS A 5 30.51 10.85 48.54
CA LYS A 5 30.22 9.89 49.64
C LYS A 5 29.32 8.71 49.25
N LEU A 6 28.56 8.80 48.15
CA LEU A 6 27.54 7.80 47.80
C LEU A 6 27.91 6.92 46.59
N ASN A 7 28.95 7.27 45.83
CA ASN A 7 29.28 6.56 44.60
C ASN A 7 29.93 5.19 44.91
N VAL A 8 29.23 4.09 44.62
CA VAL A 8 29.76 2.72 44.74
C VAL A 8 30.37 2.32 43.40
N LYS A 9 31.66 1.97 43.39
CA LYS A 9 32.38 1.59 42.18
C LYS A 9 32.23 0.10 41.93
N LEU A 10 31.59 -0.30 40.84
CA LEU A 10 31.55 -1.72 40.43
C LEU A 10 32.98 -2.26 40.29
N VAL A 11 33.25 -3.41 40.89
CA VAL A 11 34.50 -4.15 40.73
C VAL A 11 34.21 -5.42 39.96
N LEU A 12 34.68 -5.47 38.71
CA LEU A 12 34.60 -6.64 37.85
C LEU A 12 35.97 -7.34 37.84
N PRO A 13 36.13 -8.52 38.48
CA PRO A 13 37.39 -9.25 38.47
C PRO A 13 37.82 -9.59 37.04
N LYS A 14 39.11 -9.39 36.73
CA LYS A 14 39.66 -9.55 35.36
C LYS A 14 39.44 -10.96 34.81
N ASP A 15 39.59 -11.98 35.65
CA ASP A 15 39.35 -13.38 35.29
C ASP A 15 37.89 -13.64 34.92
N ILE A 16 36.94 -12.99 35.60
CA ILE A 16 35.52 -13.08 35.28
C ILE A 16 35.21 -12.30 34.01
N ASP A 17 35.73 -11.09 33.86
CA ASP A 17 35.51 -10.26 32.66
C ASP A 17 35.97 -10.98 31.38
N GLU A 18 37.20 -11.53 31.38
CA GLU A 18 37.74 -12.34 30.29
C GLU A 18 36.95 -13.64 30.09
N LYS A 19 36.49 -14.27 31.17
CA LYS A 19 35.68 -15.51 31.12
C LYS A 19 34.41 -15.36 30.29
N TYR A 20 33.81 -14.16 30.28
CA TYR A 20 32.58 -13.83 29.55
C TYR A 20 32.83 -13.02 28.27
N ASN A 21 34.07 -12.99 27.74
CA ASN A 21 34.39 -12.22 26.53
C ASN A 21 34.02 -10.73 26.65
N HIS A 22 34.21 -10.13 27.84
CA HIS A 22 33.83 -8.74 28.12
C HIS A 22 32.35 -8.42 27.91
N SER A 23 31.48 -9.44 27.92
CA SER A 23 30.05 -9.27 27.72
C SER A 23 29.31 -8.75 28.96
N LEU A 24 29.98 -8.64 30.11
CA LEU A 24 29.41 -8.11 31.36
C LEU A 24 29.79 -6.64 31.50
N THR A 25 28.81 -5.76 31.40
CA THR A 25 29.04 -4.31 31.39
C THR A 25 28.24 -3.61 32.48
N TYR A 26 28.79 -2.53 33.05
CA TYR A 26 28.03 -1.66 33.93
C TYR A 26 26.97 -0.89 33.12
N MET A 27 25.71 -1.02 33.49
CA MET A 27 24.62 -0.26 32.90
C MET A 27 24.58 1.13 33.54
N LYS A 28 24.66 2.18 32.71
CA LYS A 28 24.61 3.56 33.19
C LYS A 28 23.19 3.92 33.64
N ALA A 29 23.10 4.84 34.60
CA ALA A 29 21.83 5.45 34.94
C ALA A 29 21.27 6.18 33.71
N GLY A 30 19.95 6.14 33.55
CA GLY A 30 19.27 7.06 32.65
C GLY A 30 19.37 8.50 33.16
N ASP A 31 18.79 9.41 32.41
CA ASP A 31 18.68 10.85 32.69
C ASP A 31 17.45 11.23 33.53
N GLY A 32 16.70 10.23 34.03
CA GLY A 32 15.46 10.47 34.77
C GLY A 32 14.27 10.87 33.89
N THR A 33 14.36 10.65 32.58
CA THR A 33 13.33 11.11 31.65
C THR A 33 12.13 10.18 31.48
N LEU A 34 12.16 8.94 32.00
CA LEU A 34 11.04 8.01 31.82
C LEU A 34 9.70 8.67 32.17
N VAL A 35 8.75 8.57 31.25
CA VAL A 35 7.41 9.12 31.41
C VAL A 35 6.41 7.98 31.56
N GLY A 36 5.56 8.08 32.57
CA GLY A 36 4.60 7.03 32.92
C GLY A 36 5.28 5.82 33.58
N ASN A 37 4.57 4.69 33.61
CA ASN A 37 5.06 3.42 34.18
C ASN A 37 5.50 3.47 35.66
N THR A 38 5.09 4.49 36.43
CA THR A 38 5.44 4.62 37.86
C THR A 38 5.05 3.38 38.66
N GLU A 39 3.86 2.82 38.43
CA GLU A 39 3.42 1.57 39.06
C GLU A 39 4.31 0.38 38.70
N LYS A 40 4.80 0.32 37.45
CA LYS A 40 5.69 -0.75 36.99
C LYS A 40 7.09 -0.61 37.61
N ILE A 41 7.55 0.62 37.84
CA ILE A 41 8.79 0.90 38.58
C ILE A 41 8.64 0.43 40.02
N HIS A 42 7.60 0.85 40.73
CA HIS A 42 7.38 0.43 42.13
C HIS A 42 7.26 -1.09 42.24
N MET A 43 6.55 -1.75 41.32
CA MET A 43 6.49 -3.21 41.26
C MET A 43 7.89 -3.83 41.07
N LEU A 44 8.70 -3.27 40.18
CA LEU A 44 10.07 -3.74 39.95
C LEU A 44 10.95 -3.53 41.19
N GLU A 45 10.82 -2.40 41.88
CA GLU A 45 11.48 -2.11 43.15
C GLU A 45 11.09 -3.14 44.22
N ASP A 46 9.80 -3.37 44.43
CA ASP A 46 9.27 -4.35 45.37
C ASP A 46 9.83 -5.75 45.10
N ILE A 47 9.91 -6.15 43.82
CA ILE A 47 10.54 -7.42 43.43
C ILE A 47 12.03 -7.41 43.79
N MET A 48 12.78 -6.35 43.48
CA MET A 48 14.22 -6.26 43.80
C MET A 48 14.50 -6.22 45.31
N TYR A 49 13.55 -5.78 46.13
CA TYR A 49 13.63 -5.86 47.59
C TYR A 49 13.13 -7.18 48.18
N ASN A 50 12.49 -8.05 47.40
CA ASN A 50 12.04 -9.35 47.85
C ASN A 50 13.22 -10.27 48.21
N PRO A 51 13.37 -10.68 49.49
CA PRO A 51 14.51 -11.51 49.92
C PRO A 51 14.42 -12.96 49.43
N GLY A 52 13.21 -13.46 49.12
CA GLY A 52 12.98 -14.83 48.68
C GLY A 52 13.01 -15.00 47.16
N ASN A 53 12.49 -14.01 46.43
CA ASN A 53 12.40 -14.07 44.98
C ASN A 53 12.61 -12.70 44.28
N PRO A 54 13.87 -12.25 44.15
CA PRO A 54 14.22 -11.01 43.46
C PRO A 54 14.42 -11.20 41.96
N SER A 55 13.56 -11.99 41.31
CA SER A 55 13.64 -12.26 39.87
C SER A 55 12.44 -11.63 39.16
N ALA A 56 12.72 -10.76 38.20
CA ALA A 56 11.71 -10.07 37.38
C ALA A 56 11.89 -10.41 35.89
N VAL A 57 10.77 -10.50 35.18
CA VAL A 57 10.74 -10.53 33.72
C VAL A 57 9.89 -9.37 33.20
N LEU A 58 10.52 -8.48 32.44
CA LEU A 58 9.87 -7.37 31.76
C LEU A 58 9.28 -7.90 30.44
N LEU A 59 7.96 -7.87 30.34
CA LEU A 59 7.22 -8.36 29.17
C LEU A 59 6.61 -7.20 28.41
N GLY A 60 6.81 -7.17 27.10
CA GLY A 60 6.21 -6.18 26.22
C GLY A 60 6.80 -6.21 24.82
N GLU A 61 6.16 -5.56 23.85
CA GLU A 61 6.65 -5.53 22.47
C GLU A 61 8.05 -4.88 22.34
N ALA A 62 8.74 -5.16 21.24
CA ALA A 62 10.06 -4.59 20.98
C ALA A 62 9.95 -3.07 20.75
N GLY A 63 10.80 -2.28 21.41
CA GLY A 63 10.79 -0.81 21.31
C GLY A 63 9.86 -0.08 22.28
N ILE A 64 9.18 -0.79 23.19
CA ILE A 64 8.26 -0.21 24.18
C ILE A 64 8.94 0.54 25.34
N GLY A 65 10.26 0.37 25.51
CA GLY A 65 11.03 0.99 26.61
C GLY A 65 11.36 0.09 27.80
N LYS A 66 11.48 -1.24 27.61
CA LYS A 66 11.89 -2.18 28.68
C LYS A 66 13.26 -1.81 29.28
N THR A 67 14.25 -1.52 28.43
CA THR A 67 15.58 -1.10 28.86
C THR A 67 15.54 0.24 29.58
N ALA A 68 14.79 1.22 29.05
CA ALA A 68 14.60 2.53 29.66
C ALA A 68 13.98 2.46 31.07
N LEU A 69 13.09 1.49 31.33
CA LEU A 69 12.56 1.24 32.68
C LEU A 69 13.67 0.86 33.67
N VAL A 70 14.63 0.04 33.26
CA VAL A 70 15.78 -0.37 34.08
C VAL A 70 16.76 0.79 34.26
N GLU A 71 17.01 1.58 33.22
CA GLU A 71 17.86 2.79 33.30
C GLU A 71 17.29 3.80 34.28
N HIS A 72 15.96 3.96 34.29
CA HIS A 72 15.28 4.83 35.24
C HIS A 72 15.30 4.29 36.67
N LEU A 73 15.19 2.97 36.85
CA LEU A 73 15.34 2.34 38.17
C LEU A 73 16.72 2.66 38.78
N ILE A 74 17.78 2.60 37.97
CA ILE A 74 19.15 2.97 38.38
C ILE A 74 19.20 4.45 38.75
N TYR A 75 18.62 5.32 37.92
CA TYR A 75 18.57 6.77 38.18
C TYR A 75 17.91 7.12 39.52
N LEU A 76 16.78 6.50 39.85
CA LEU A 76 16.08 6.73 41.12
C LEU A 76 16.93 6.32 42.33
N HIS A 77 17.75 5.27 42.18
CA HIS A 77 18.54 4.73 43.29
C HIS A 77 19.96 5.27 43.39
N GLN A 78 20.49 5.97 42.38
CA GLN A 78 21.91 6.35 42.30
C GLN A 78 22.40 7.19 43.49
N ASN A 79 21.51 8.02 44.06
CA ASN A 79 21.81 8.92 45.17
C ASN A 79 21.19 8.47 46.51
N THR A 80 20.76 7.21 46.61
CA THR A 80 20.19 6.66 47.84
C THR A 80 21.27 6.04 48.73
N THR A 81 20.92 5.67 49.96
CA THR A 81 21.83 4.98 50.90
C THR A 81 22.18 3.55 50.47
N GLU A 82 21.41 2.97 49.54
CA GLU A 82 21.65 1.66 48.94
C GLU A 82 21.45 1.75 47.41
N PRO A 83 22.45 2.26 46.65
CA PRO A 83 22.34 2.37 45.20
C PRO A 83 22.20 1.02 44.51
N PHE A 84 21.47 1.03 43.41
CA PHE A 84 21.32 -0.12 42.53
C PHE A 84 22.44 -0.11 41.49
N ILE A 85 23.26 -1.16 41.50
CA ILE A 85 24.29 -1.39 40.50
C ILE A 85 23.79 -2.51 39.59
N VAL A 86 23.56 -2.18 38.32
CA VAL A 86 23.08 -3.13 37.33
C VAL A 86 24.23 -3.54 36.42
N VAL A 87 24.48 -4.84 36.33
CA VAL A 87 25.43 -5.44 35.37
C VAL A 87 24.61 -6.04 34.23
N ARG A 88 24.80 -5.51 33.03
CA ARG A 88 24.16 -6.01 31.81
C ARG A 88 24.99 -7.12 31.19
N LEU A 89 24.34 -8.23 30.84
CA LEU A 89 24.92 -9.26 29.98
C LEU A 89 24.56 -8.98 28.51
N ALA A 90 25.56 -8.70 27.68
CA ALA A 90 25.43 -8.57 26.23
C ALA A 90 25.48 -9.96 25.57
N ILE A 91 24.32 -10.55 25.28
CA ILE A 91 24.22 -11.89 24.69
C ILE A 91 24.95 -11.98 23.34
N GLU A 92 24.91 -10.92 22.53
CA GLU A 92 25.55 -10.87 21.21
C GLU A 92 27.07 -11.01 21.31
N THR A 93 27.71 -10.24 22.19
CA THR A 93 29.15 -10.34 22.47
C THR A 93 29.54 -11.69 23.07
N LEU A 94 28.69 -12.25 23.94
CA LEU A 94 28.89 -13.58 24.49
C LEU A 94 28.81 -14.66 23.41
N GLY A 95 27.90 -14.48 22.44
CA GLY A 95 27.64 -15.40 21.33
C GLY A 95 28.78 -15.53 20.32
N GLU A 96 29.79 -14.66 20.36
CA GLU A 96 31.03 -14.81 19.59
C GLU A 96 31.87 -16.02 20.02
N LEU A 97 31.64 -16.52 21.24
CA LEU A 97 32.27 -17.74 21.75
C LEU A 97 31.61 -19.00 21.17
N LYS A 98 32.36 -20.11 21.18
CA LYS A 98 31.81 -21.42 20.82
C LYS A 98 30.63 -21.79 21.74
N GLU A 99 29.57 -22.38 21.19
CA GLU A 99 28.33 -22.68 21.92
C GLU A 99 28.55 -23.44 23.23
N ASN A 100 29.41 -24.46 23.23
CA ASN A 100 29.74 -25.24 24.43
C ASN A 100 30.39 -24.40 25.53
N ILE A 101 31.17 -23.38 25.15
CA ILE A 101 31.76 -22.41 26.09
C ILE A 101 30.65 -21.53 26.65
N VAL A 102 29.77 -21.00 25.81
CA VAL A 102 28.63 -20.17 26.24
C VAL A 102 27.75 -20.91 27.24
N ILE A 103 27.36 -22.16 26.93
CA ILE A 103 26.55 -23.01 27.82
C ILE A 103 27.25 -23.19 29.17
N ALA A 104 28.55 -23.51 29.16
CA ALA A 104 29.32 -23.64 30.40
C ALA A 104 29.36 -22.32 31.19
N ARG A 105 29.50 -21.17 30.52
CA ARG A 105 29.49 -19.84 31.18
C ARG A 105 28.13 -19.55 31.81
N MET A 106 27.04 -19.76 31.08
CA MET A 106 25.68 -19.54 31.57
C MET A 106 25.37 -20.37 32.82
N SER A 107 25.89 -21.60 32.90
CA SER A 107 25.68 -22.47 34.08
C SER A 107 26.29 -21.92 35.37
N THR A 108 27.36 -21.13 35.26
CA THR A 108 28.10 -20.55 36.39
C THR A 108 27.81 -19.06 36.60
N LEU A 109 26.95 -18.45 35.78
CA LEU A 109 26.73 -17.00 35.74
C LEU A 109 26.36 -16.42 37.09
N LEU A 110 25.39 -17.02 37.79
CA LEU A 110 24.95 -16.48 39.08
C LEU A 110 26.00 -16.66 40.18
N ASP A 111 26.83 -17.69 40.11
CA ASP A 111 27.93 -17.88 41.06
C ASP A 111 29.01 -16.82 40.84
N ASP A 112 29.34 -16.50 39.59
CA ASP A 112 30.27 -15.44 39.25
C ASP A 112 29.69 -14.05 39.59
N MET A 113 28.40 -13.83 39.40
CA MET A 113 27.72 -12.60 39.86
C MET A 113 27.82 -12.42 41.39
N ARG A 114 27.78 -13.50 42.17
CA ARG A 114 28.05 -13.42 43.62
C ARG A 114 29.50 -13.07 43.92
N LYS A 115 30.46 -13.56 43.14
CA LYS A 115 31.88 -13.15 43.26
C LYS A 115 32.07 -11.67 42.91
N ILE A 116 31.40 -11.18 41.86
CA ILE A 116 31.39 -9.76 41.50
C ILE A 116 30.82 -8.92 42.65
N LYS A 117 29.72 -9.38 43.27
CA LYS A 117 29.14 -8.73 44.45
C LYS A 117 30.13 -8.66 45.61
N GLN A 118 30.84 -9.75 45.88
CA GLN A 118 31.84 -9.81 46.95
C GLN A 118 33.03 -8.88 46.66
N ALA A 119 33.60 -8.93 45.46
CA ALA A 119 34.69 -8.05 45.04
C ALA A 119 34.29 -6.57 45.08
N THR A 120 33.06 -6.25 44.66
CA THR A 120 32.51 -4.89 44.73
C THR A 120 32.34 -4.43 46.18
N LYS A 121 31.94 -5.32 47.09
CA LYS A 121 31.84 -5.02 48.52
C LYS A 121 33.21 -4.75 49.14
N GLU A 122 34.22 -5.54 48.79
CA GLU A 122 35.60 -5.36 49.25
C GLU A 122 36.21 -4.06 48.73
N GLY A 123 35.96 -3.71 47.48
CA GLY A 123 36.39 -2.43 46.89
C GLY A 123 35.63 -1.20 47.38
N ASN A 124 34.53 -1.38 48.11
CA ASN A 124 33.70 -0.30 48.66
C ASN A 124 33.37 -0.52 50.15
N PRO A 125 34.37 -0.54 51.06
CA PRO A 125 34.13 -0.83 52.48
C PRO A 125 33.12 0.11 53.13
N GLY A 126 32.17 -0.45 53.87
CA GLY A 126 31.15 0.31 54.61
C GLY A 126 30.01 0.88 53.77
N LYS A 127 30.04 0.75 52.44
CA LYS A 127 28.95 1.18 51.56
C LYS A 127 27.93 0.04 51.35
N ARG A 128 26.64 0.38 51.38
CA ARG A 128 25.57 -0.54 50.98
C ARG A 128 25.29 -0.37 49.49
N PHE A 129 24.88 -1.44 48.83
CA PHE A 129 24.43 -1.43 47.44
C PHE A 129 23.66 -2.72 47.15
N LYS A 130 22.83 -2.66 46.12
CA LYS A 130 22.19 -3.84 45.55
C LYS A 130 22.77 -4.12 44.18
N LEU A 131 23.35 -5.31 43.99
CA LEU A 131 23.85 -5.75 42.69
C LEU A 131 22.78 -6.57 41.97
N ILE A 132 22.46 -6.18 40.75
CA ILE A 132 21.41 -6.76 39.91
C ILE A 132 22.02 -7.20 38.58
N LEU A 133 21.64 -8.39 38.10
CA LEU A 133 21.97 -8.85 36.75
C LEU A 133 20.83 -8.47 35.80
N PHE A 134 21.14 -7.78 34.69
CA PHE A 134 20.18 -7.49 33.63
C PHE A 134 20.50 -8.27 32.36
N ILE A 135 19.52 -8.99 31.82
CA ILE A 135 19.62 -9.70 30.55
C ILE A 135 18.51 -9.22 29.62
N ASP A 136 18.87 -8.39 28.65
CA ASP A 136 17.94 -7.95 27.61
C ASP A 136 17.77 -9.05 26.56
N GLU A 137 16.59 -9.09 25.93
CA GLU A 137 16.22 -10.10 24.91
C GLU A 137 16.63 -11.54 25.30
N VAL A 138 16.28 -11.95 26.52
CA VAL A 138 16.71 -13.25 27.10
C VAL A 138 16.33 -14.46 26.23
N HIS A 139 15.34 -14.33 25.35
CA HIS A 139 14.96 -15.35 24.38
C HIS A 139 16.08 -15.66 23.35
N LYS A 140 17.01 -14.75 23.08
CA LYS A 140 18.15 -14.98 22.17
C LYS A 140 19.05 -16.13 22.66
N LEU A 141 19.07 -16.40 23.96
CA LEU A 141 19.74 -17.58 24.51
C LEU A 141 19.13 -18.89 23.99
N ASN A 142 17.88 -18.87 23.50
CA ASN A 142 17.24 -20.05 22.95
C ASN A 142 17.86 -20.53 21.63
N ASP A 143 18.56 -19.64 20.92
CA ASP A 143 19.21 -19.99 19.65
C ASP A 143 20.60 -20.60 19.83
N ILE A 144 21.17 -20.53 21.03
CA ILE A 144 22.52 -21.05 21.34
C ILE A 144 22.43 -22.52 21.77
N GLY A 145 23.00 -23.43 20.97
CA GLY A 145 22.99 -24.87 21.23
C GLY A 145 21.61 -25.49 21.03
N LYS A 146 20.88 -25.03 20.00
CA LYS A 146 19.50 -25.41 19.74
C LYS A 146 19.39 -26.87 19.28
N SER A 147 18.65 -27.68 20.04
CA SER A 147 18.15 -29.01 19.60
C SER A 147 16.62 -28.94 19.44
N VAL A 148 16.02 -29.92 18.76
CA VAL A 148 14.59 -29.96 18.34
C VAL A 148 13.56 -29.67 19.47
N ARG A 149 13.95 -29.69 20.75
CA ARG A 149 13.04 -29.41 21.88
C ARG A 149 13.57 -28.51 23.01
N SER A 150 14.83 -28.10 23.02
CA SER A 150 15.36 -27.25 24.11
C SER A 150 16.66 -26.53 23.76
N SER A 151 16.85 -25.36 24.38
CA SER A 151 18.12 -24.63 24.39
C SER A 151 18.96 -25.01 25.59
N ALA A 152 20.19 -25.43 25.33
CA ALA A 152 21.16 -25.75 26.38
C ALA A 152 21.61 -24.51 27.17
N ALA A 153 21.73 -23.33 26.53
CA ALA A 153 22.17 -22.12 27.21
C ALA A 153 21.10 -21.54 28.14
N LEU A 154 19.83 -21.54 27.71
CA LEU A 154 18.71 -21.16 28.56
C LEU A 154 18.57 -22.15 29.73
N ASN A 155 18.66 -23.45 29.47
CA ASN A 155 18.65 -24.48 30.52
C ASN A 155 19.80 -24.33 31.53
N ALA A 156 21.00 -23.97 31.09
CA ALA A 156 22.10 -23.69 31.99
C ALA A 156 21.81 -22.50 32.93
N LEU A 157 21.20 -21.42 32.42
CA LEU A 157 20.73 -20.30 33.25
C LEU A 157 19.63 -20.75 34.24
N LYS A 158 18.71 -21.61 33.78
CA LYS A 158 17.63 -22.19 34.61
C LYS A 158 18.20 -22.96 35.81
N GLU A 159 19.20 -23.82 35.59
CA GLU A 159 19.88 -24.54 36.67
C GLU A 159 20.61 -23.59 37.63
N GLY A 160 21.18 -22.49 37.13
CA GLY A 160 21.79 -21.44 37.94
C GLY A 160 20.80 -20.81 38.91
N LEU A 161 19.61 -20.44 38.41
CA LEU A 161 18.52 -19.90 39.24
C LEU A 161 18.11 -20.89 40.35
N GLY A 162 18.14 -22.19 40.05
CA GLY A 162 17.89 -23.27 41.02
C GLY A 162 18.80 -23.26 42.24
N ARG A 163 20.06 -22.83 42.08
CA ARG A 163 21.15 -22.97 43.07
C ARG A 163 21.28 -21.84 44.08
N GLY A 164 20.49 -20.78 43.98
CA GLY A 164 20.45 -19.73 45.00
C GLY A 164 19.78 -18.44 44.53
N ILE A 165 19.56 -17.54 45.49
CA ILE A 165 18.83 -16.30 45.29
C ILE A 165 19.81 -15.20 44.83
N PHE A 166 19.57 -14.61 43.66
CA PHE A 166 20.32 -13.45 43.16
C PHE A 166 19.37 -12.50 42.40
N PRO A 167 19.44 -11.17 42.64
CA PRO A 167 18.58 -10.23 41.93
C PRO A 167 18.82 -10.23 40.42
N ILE A 168 17.78 -10.54 39.66
CA ILE A 168 17.85 -10.63 38.19
C ILE A 168 16.66 -9.93 37.56
N ILE A 169 16.92 -9.15 36.52
CA ILE A 169 15.92 -8.56 35.65
C ILE A 169 16.18 -9.11 34.26
N THR A 170 15.15 -9.68 33.64
CA THR A 170 15.20 -10.13 32.24
C THR A 170 14.19 -9.35 31.43
N ALA A 171 14.39 -9.19 30.12
CA ALA A 171 13.44 -8.54 29.23
C ALA A 171 13.22 -9.38 27.97
N THR A 172 11.96 -9.51 27.53
CA THR A 172 11.60 -10.22 26.29
C THR A 172 10.20 -9.81 25.80
N THR A 173 9.78 -10.27 24.63
CA THR A 173 8.38 -10.14 24.21
C THR A 173 7.51 -11.19 24.88
N SER A 174 6.20 -10.89 25.04
CA SER A 174 5.25 -11.83 25.63
C SER A 174 5.15 -13.12 24.84
N LYS A 175 5.21 -13.04 23.50
CA LYS A 175 5.19 -14.22 22.62
C LYS A 175 6.38 -15.14 22.91
N GLU A 176 7.60 -14.59 22.90
CA GLU A 176 8.82 -15.36 23.15
C GLU A 176 8.87 -15.91 24.57
N TYR A 177 8.29 -15.19 25.54
CA TYR A 177 8.18 -15.68 26.92
C TYR A 177 7.37 -16.97 26.97
N PHE A 178 6.15 -16.98 26.42
CA PHE A 178 5.29 -18.17 26.46
C PHE A 178 5.81 -19.32 25.58
N GLU A 179 6.42 -19.01 24.45
CA GLU A 179 6.97 -20.04 23.54
C GLU A 179 8.26 -20.69 24.09
N ASN A 180 9.09 -19.95 24.83
CA ASN A 180 10.44 -20.40 25.17
C ASN A 180 10.76 -20.49 26.68
N LEU A 181 10.22 -19.57 27.50
CA LEU A 181 10.55 -19.49 28.93
C LEU A 181 9.48 -20.13 29.82
N ALA A 182 8.19 -19.82 29.58
CA ALA A 182 7.07 -20.28 30.40
C ALA A 182 6.65 -21.74 30.13
N THR A 183 7.34 -22.43 29.22
CA THR A 183 7.14 -23.87 28.98
C THR A 183 7.49 -24.74 30.19
N ASP A 184 8.19 -24.17 31.17
CA ASP A 184 8.55 -24.82 32.43
C ASP A 184 7.91 -24.08 33.62
N GLU A 185 6.95 -24.74 34.26
CA GLU A 185 6.22 -24.19 35.42
C GLU A 185 7.13 -23.77 36.58
N ALA A 186 8.28 -24.42 36.78
CA ALA A 186 9.16 -24.11 37.89
C ALA A 186 9.85 -22.75 37.71
N ILE A 187 10.02 -22.30 36.48
CA ILE A 187 10.64 -21.01 36.13
C ILE A 187 9.62 -19.91 36.03
N ASP A 188 8.45 -20.20 35.45
CA ASP A 188 7.33 -19.27 35.45
C ASP A 188 6.97 -18.84 36.88
N ARG A 189 7.02 -19.78 37.85
CA ARG A 189 6.84 -19.47 39.28
C ARG A 189 7.99 -18.69 39.92
N ARG A 190 9.18 -18.66 39.30
CA ARG A 190 10.36 -17.94 39.82
C ARG A 190 10.44 -16.53 39.26
N PHE A 191 9.89 -16.22 38.09
CA PHE A 191 9.90 -14.86 37.57
C PHE A 191 8.61 -14.13 37.90
N ASN A 192 8.74 -13.00 38.58
CA ASN A 192 7.63 -12.06 38.72
C ASN A 192 7.49 -11.28 37.41
N GLN A 193 6.30 -11.32 36.82
CA GLN A 193 6.04 -10.68 35.53
C GLN A 193 5.72 -9.19 35.73
N VAL A 194 6.46 -8.33 35.03
CA VAL A 194 6.17 -6.90 34.91
C VAL A 194 5.79 -6.62 33.47
N ILE A 195 4.50 -6.50 33.20
CA ILE A 195 3.96 -6.30 31.86
C ILE A 195 3.90 -4.80 31.54
N LEU A 196 4.61 -4.39 30.49
CA LEU A 196 4.58 -3.05 29.93
C LEU A 196 3.57 -2.99 28.78
N GLU A 197 2.80 -1.92 28.77
CA GLU A 197 1.82 -1.60 27.73
C GLU A 197 2.30 -0.41 26.90
N PRO A 198 1.91 -0.32 25.61
CA PRO A 198 2.28 0.81 24.78
C PRO A 198 1.85 2.13 25.45
N PRO A 199 2.71 3.17 25.47
CA PRO A 199 2.36 4.44 26.08
C PRO A 199 1.14 5.06 25.39
N SER A 200 0.32 5.80 26.16
CA SER A 200 -0.74 6.63 25.60
C SER A 200 -0.16 7.67 24.64
N LEU A 201 -1.01 8.27 23.80
CA LEU A 201 -0.62 9.39 22.92
C LEU A 201 0.07 10.51 23.72
N GLU A 202 -0.52 10.88 24.86
CA GLU A 202 0.01 11.93 25.75
C GLU A 202 1.37 11.55 26.34
N ASN A 203 1.54 10.31 26.81
CA ASN A 203 2.83 9.86 27.32
C ASN A 203 3.87 9.73 26.21
N THR A 204 3.49 9.28 25.02
CA THR A 204 4.38 9.21 23.85
C THR A 204 4.90 10.60 23.50
N LYS A 205 4.02 11.60 23.46
CA LYS A 205 4.39 12.99 23.20
C LYS A 205 5.37 13.52 24.24
N LYS A 206 5.10 13.33 25.53
CA LYS A 206 6.02 13.70 26.62
C LYS A 206 7.38 13.01 26.52
N ILE A 207 7.42 11.74 26.08
CA ILE A 207 8.68 11.02 25.82
C ILE A 207 9.45 11.70 24.68
N LEU A 208 8.77 12.05 23.58
CA LEU A 208 9.41 12.73 22.45
C LEU A 208 9.90 14.13 22.82
N GLU A 209 9.14 14.89 23.62
CA GLU A 209 9.53 16.22 24.10
C GLU A 209 10.83 16.16 24.90
N LYS A 210 10.92 15.25 25.88
CA LYS A 210 12.15 15.05 26.66
C LYS A 210 13.31 14.55 25.80
N TYR A 211 13.02 13.72 24.80
CA TYR A 211 14.03 13.25 23.86
C TYR A 211 14.58 14.40 22.99
N ILE A 212 13.72 15.34 22.58
CA ILE A 212 14.13 16.56 21.87
C ILE A 212 14.97 17.46 22.77
N GLU A 213 14.59 17.64 24.05
CA GLU A 213 15.39 18.40 25.02
C GLU A 213 16.80 17.81 25.17
N PHE A 214 16.90 16.49 25.34
CA PHE A 214 18.19 15.79 25.38
C PHE A 214 19.01 16.03 24.11
N ARG A 215 18.38 16.01 22.93
CA ARG A 215 19.06 16.28 21.65
C ARG A 215 19.52 17.73 21.53
N LYS A 216 18.79 18.70 22.08
CA LYS A 216 19.23 20.12 22.14
C LYS A 216 20.48 20.30 23.00
N GLU A 217 20.62 19.51 24.07
CA GLU A 217 21.79 19.57 24.95
C GLU A 217 23.03 18.89 24.36
N THR A 218 22.83 17.89 23.49
CA THR A 218 23.91 17.02 22.99
C THR A 218 24.34 17.33 21.57
N ASN A 219 23.51 17.97 20.75
CA ASN A 219 23.81 18.30 19.37
C ASN A 219 24.06 19.80 19.19
N ASP A 220 24.91 20.16 18.23
CA ASP A 220 25.19 21.56 17.87
C ASP A 220 23.96 22.29 17.31
N TYR A 221 23.04 21.55 16.69
CA TYR A 221 21.82 22.08 16.10
C TYR A 221 20.66 21.10 16.23
N GLU A 222 19.51 21.59 16.68
CA GLU A 222 18.26 20.86 16.74
C GLU A 222 17.15 21.65 16.00
N PRO A 223 16.51 21.07 14.98
CA PRO A 223 15.37 21.70 14.30
C PRO A 223 14.20 21.99 15.25
N GLU A 224 13.50 23.09 15.02
CA GLU A 224 12.29 23.41 15.79
C GLU A 224 11.14 22.47 15.41
N ILE A 225 10.30 22.07 16.38
CA ILE A 225 9.10 21.27 16.13
C ILE A 225 7.97 21.77 17.03
N SER A 226 6.80 21.98 16.44
CA SER A 226 5.61 22.40 17.19
C SER A 226 4.93 21.21 17.88
N GLU A 227 4.14 21.51 18.91
CA GLU A 227 3.30 20.55 19.61
C GLU A 227 2.34 19.81 18.66
N GLU A 228 1.73 20.55 17.73
CA GLU A 228 0.85 20.02 16.68
C GLU A 228 1.59 19.07 15.73
N SER A 229 2.85 19.38 15.38
CA SER A 229 3.67 18.54 14.50
C SER A 229 4.08 17.24 15.20
N LEU A 230 4.34 17.29 16.52
CA LEU A 230 4.59 16.10 17.33
C LEU A 230 3.36 15.17 17.38
N GLU A 231 2.17 15.74 17.56
CA GLU A 231 0.91 14.97 17.53
C GLU A 231 0.66 14.36 16.15
N GLU A 232 0.91 15.12 15.08
CA GLU A 232 0.82 14.61 13.72
C GLU A 232 1.82 13.45 13.50
N LEU A 233 3.08 13.59 13.93
CA LEU A 233 4.09 12.55 13.82
C LEU A 233 3.63 11.25 14.48
N ILE A 234 3.13 11.30 15.72
CA ILE A 234 2.66 10.11 16.44
C ILE A 234 1.46 9.49 15.69
N SER A 235 0.51 10.32 15.26
CA SER A 235 -0.65 9.87 14.48
C SER A 235 -0.23 9.18 13.18
N LEU A 236 0.70 9.77 12.42
CA LEU A 236 1.21 9.22 11.18
C LEU A 236 1.94 7.88 11.42
N THR A 237 2.80 7.79 12.43
CA THR A 237 3.51 6.54 12.72
C THR A 237 2.57 5.43 13.21
N ASP A 238 1.50 5.76 13.95
CA ASP A 238 0.45 4.80 14.33
C ASP A 238 -0.35 4.28 13.13
N LEU A 239 -0.62 5.15 12.16
CA LEU A 239 -1.38 4.78 10.97
C LEU A 239 -0.56 3.93 10.00
N TYR A 240 0.70 4.31 9.75
CA TYR A 240 1.52 3.75 8.68
C TYR A 240 2.53 2.69 9.15
N ILE A 241 3.07 2.81 10.37
CA ILE A 241 4.11 1.91 10.90
C ILE A 241 3.48 1.02 11.98
N ARG A 242 2.72 0.03 11.53
CA ARG A 242 1.91 -0.85 12.40
C ARG A 242 2.64 -2.06 12.95
N ASN A 243 3.79 -2.41 12.37
CA ASN A 243 4.60 -3.55 12.81
C ASN A 243 5.59 -3.18 13.93
N GLN A 244 5.48 -1.99 14.50
CA GLN A 244 6.31 -1.47 15.58
C GLN A 244 5.42 -0.72 16.58
N VAL A 245 5.92 -0.56 17.79
CA VAL A 245 5.22 0.15 18.87
C VAL A 245 5.86 1.49 19.19
N ASN A 246 5.06 2.38 19.77
CA ASN A 246 5.56 3.58 20.42
C ASN A 246 6.26 3.23 21.74
N PRO A 247 7.25 4.02 22.17
CA PRO A 247 7.71 5.26 21.52
C PRO A 247 8.74 5.05 20.38
N ALA A 248 9.34 3.86 20.25
CA ALA A 248 10.47 3.62 19.36
C ALA A 248 10.22 4.02 17.89
N LYS A 249 9.06 3.68 17.32
CA LYS A 249 8.76 4.06 15.93
C LYS A 249 8.68 5.56 15.71
N SER A 250 8.15 6.31 16.68
CA SER A 250 8.05 7.76 16.62
C SER A 250 9.42 8.42 16.76
N ILE A 251 10.24 7.94 17.70
CA ILE A 251 11.64 8.39 17.86
C ILE A 251 12.42 8.18 16.56
N LYS A 252 12.31 6.98 15.96
CA LYS A 252 13.01 6.66 14.71
C LYS A 252 12.65 7.63 13.57
N ILE A 253 11.37 7.94 13.38
CA ILE A 253 10.95 8.88 12.33
C ILE A 253 11.34 10.32 12.69
N LEU A 254 11.26 10.71 13.96
CA LEU A 254 11.74 12.00 14.45
C LEU A 254 13.23 12.21 14.14
N ASP A 255 14.07 11.20 14.39
CA ASP A 255 15.50 11.24 14.09
C ASP A 255 15.77 11.41 12.59
N GLN A 256 14.99 10.73 11.74
CA GLN A 256 15.09 10.89 10.29
C GLN A 256 14.67 12.30 9.84
N CYS A 257 13.60 12.84 10.42
CA CYS A 257 13.16 14.21 10.17
C CYS A 257 14.23 15.21 10.58
N ALA A 258 14.77 15.06 11.79
CA ALA A 258 15.78 15.97 12.29
C ALA A 258 17.08 15.87 11.49
N GLY A 259 17.51 14.67 11.11
CA GLY A 259 18.66 14.49 10.21
C GLY A 259 18.45 15.16 8.84
N HIS A 260 17.24 15.11 8.29
CA HIS A 260 16.90 15.81 7.05
C HIS A 260 17.00 17.33 7.18
N GLU A 261 16.39 17.89 8.22
CA GLU A 261 16.37 19.34 8.46
C GLU A 261 17.76 19.87 8.86
N THR A 262 18.52 19.14 9.69
CA THR A 262 19.90 19.49 10.04
C THR A 262 20.81 19.52 8.81
N ARG A 263 20.65 18.58 7.86
CA ARG A 263 21.37 18.63 6.58
C ARG A 263 21.04 19.91 5.79
N ILE A 264 19.75 20.29 5.76
CA ILE A 264 19.31 21.53 5.10
C ILE A 264 19.91 22.75 5.80
N HIS A 265 19.85 22.81 7.13
CA HIS A 265 20.43 23.87 7.94
C HIS A 265 21.89 24.14 7.56
N TYR A 266 22.74 23.10 7.54
CA TYR A 266 24.15 23.26 7.17
C TYR A 266 24.36 23.62 5.70
N SER A 267 23.50 23.15 4.79
CA SER A 267 23.64 23.46 3.36
C SER A 267 23.15 24.86 2.96
N GLU A 268 22.11 25.36 3.62
CA GLU A 268 21.45 26.63 3.29
C GLU A 268 21.75 27.73 4.32
N ASN A 269 22.48 27.40 5.39
CA ASN A 269 22.85 28.28 6.49
C ASN A 269 21.65 29.03 7.09
N ARG A 270 20.56 28.30 7.36
CA ARG A 270 19.32 28.85 7.94
C ARG A 270 18.72 27.92 8.99
N ASN A 271 17.95 28.47 9.91
CA ASN A 271 17.14 27.63 10.80
C ASN A 271 16.06 26.88 10.01
N THR A 272 15.75 25.70 10.51
CA THR A 272 14.83 24.72 9.94
C THR A 272 13.85 24.27 11.01
N LYS A 273 12.73 23.72 10.55
CA LYS A 273 11.66 23.21 11.39
C LYS A 273 11.19 21.88 10.85
N ILE A 274 10.81 20.97 11.73
CA ILE A 274 10.14 19.73 11.37
C ILE A 274 8.66 20.05 11.28
N ASP A 275 8.12 19.98 10.06
CA ASP A 275 6.71 20.18 9.78
C ASP A 275 6.15 19.10 8.86
N HIS A 276 4.91 19.29 8.42
CA HIS A 276 4.23 18.36 7.52
C HIS A 276 5.01 18.07 6.24
N GLY A 277 5.72 19.06 5.68
CA GLY A 277 6.57 18.87 4.50
C GLY A 277 7.76 17.95 4.79
N THR A 278 8.36 18.08 5.97
CA THR A 278 9.39 17.16 6.45
C THR A 278 8.84 15.74 6.57
N PHE A 279 7.64 15.56 7.14
CA PHE A 279 6.99 14.26 7.24
C PHE A 279 6.72 13.65 5.86
N GLN A 280 6.20 14.42 4.91
CA GLN A 280 5.98 13.96 3.53
C GLN A 280 7.27 13.40 2.93
N TYR A 281 8.39 14.10 3.09
CA TYR A 281 9.68 13.64 2.60
C TYR A 281 10.11 12.34 3.27
N VAL A 282 10.14 12.30 4.60
CA VAL A 282 10.66 11.15 5.36
C VAL A 282 9.77 9.91 5.18
N PHE A 283 8.45 10.04 5.24
CA PHE A 283 7.54 8.92 5.01
C PHE A 283 7.68 8.39 3.58
N LYS A 284 7.88 9.25 2.58
CA LYS A 284 8.10 8.84 1.19
C LYS A 284 9.37 8.00 1.04
N GLN A 285 10.46 8.33 1.74
CA GLN A 285 11.68 7.50 1.76
C GLN A 285 11.44 6.12 2.40
N ASN A 286 10.50 6.04 3.35
CA ASN A 286 10.05 4.77 3.95
C ASN A 286 8.96 4.06 3.12
N GLY A 287 8.70 4.52 1.89
CA GLY A 287 7.72 3.94 0.98
C GLY A 287 6.26 4.21 1.35
N PHE A 288 5.98 5.33 2.03
CA PHE A 288 4.62 5.77 2.39
C PHE A 288 4.35 7.16 1.81
N ASN A 289 3.21 7.35 1.12
CA ASN A 289 2.72 8.69 0.77
C ASN A 289 1.70 9.11 1.80
N ILE A 290 1.96 10.11 2.65
CA ILE A 290 0.98 10.49 3.68
C ILE A 290 -0.17 11.35 3.12
N ASP A 291 0.04 11.95 1.95
CA ASP A 291 -0.92 12.76 1.21
C ASP A 291 -1.25 12.20 -0.17
N PRO A 292 -2.38 12.63 -0.76
CA PRO A 292 -2.71 12.25 -2.11
C PRO A 292 -1.60 12.67 -3.09
N PRO A 293 -1.14 11.76 -3.96
CA PRO A 293 0.02 11.97 -4.82
C PRO A 293 -0.21 12.92 -5.99
N ALA A 294 -1.47 13.26 -6.30
CA ALA A 294 -1.85 14.16 -7.39
C ALA A 294 -3.04 15.02 -6.96
N SER A 295 -3.22 16.21 -7.54
CA SER A 295 -4.35 17.09 -7.20
C SER A 295 -5.70 16.52 -7.66
N ALA A 296 -6.77 16.82 -6.92
CA ALA A 296 -8.13 16.44 -7.31
C ALA A 296 -8.51 16.88 -8.74
N LYS A 297 -8.03 18.06 -9.16
CA LYS A 297 -8.24 18.58 -10.52
C LYS A 297 -7.60 17.65 -11.56
N ALA A 298 -6.33 17.32 -11.39
CA ALA A 298 -5.61 16.43 -12.31
C ALA A 298 -6.25 15.05 -12.40
N VAL A 299 -6.70 14.48 -11.27
CA VAL A 299 -7.40 13.18 -11.27
C VAL A 299 -8.71 13.24 -12.05
N LYS A 300 -9.52 14.29 -11.85
CA LYS A 300 -10.79 14.45 -12.58
C LYS A 300 -10.58 14.66 -14.07
N GLU A 301 -9.60 15.48 -14.46
CA GLU A 301 -9.25 15.73 -15.87
C GLU A 301 -8.82 14.43 -16.56
N GLU A 302 -7.99 13.62 -15.91
CA GLU A 302 -7.52 12.35 -16.46
C GLU A 302 -8.65 11.32 -16.61
N VAL A 303 -9.52 11.20 -15.61
CA VAL A 303 -10.71 10.33 -15.69
C VAL A 303 -11.63 10.77 -16.82
N HIS A 304 -11.95 12.06 -16.94
CA HIS A 304 -12.81 12.59 -18.01
C HIS A 304 -12.18 12.44 -19.40
N ARG A 305 -10.85 12.56 -19.48
CA ARG A 305 -10.10 12.37 -20.73
C ARG A 305 -10.19 10.92 -21.23
N ARG A 306 -10.06 9.92 -20.35
CA ARG A 306 -10.01 8.50 -20.71
C ARG A 306 -11.39 7.82 -20.77
N VAL A 307 -12.29 8.15 -19.86
CA VAL A 307 -13.60 7.49 -19.75
C VAL A 307 -14.61 8.20 -20.66
N LYS A 308 -15.14 7.50 -21.67
CA LYS A 308 -16.06 8.05 -22.68
C LYS A 308 -17.46 7.45 -22.55
N GLY A 309 -18.49 8.28 -22.75
CA GLY A 309 -19.89 7.89 -22.71
C GLY A 309 -20.43 7.54 -21.33
N GLN A 310 -19.77 8.00 -20.26
CA GLN A 310 -20.16 7.72 -18.87
C GLN A 310 -20.28 9.01 -18.04
N PRO A 311 -21.14 9.98 -18.44
CA PRO A 311 -21.24 11.29 -17.78
C PRO A 311 -21.61 11.16 -16.29
N LEU A 312 -22.54 10.26 -15.95
CA LEU A 312 -22.97 10.02 -14.58
C LEU A 312 -21.84 9.42 -13.72
N ALA A 313 -21.10 8.45 -14.28
CA ALA A 313 -19.96 7.84 -13.58
C ALA A 313 -18.86 8.89 -13.33
N VAL A 314 -18.49 9.66 -14.35
CA VAL A 314 -17.48 10.73 -14.26
C VAL A 314 -17.89 11.78 -13.22
N LYS A 315 -19.16 12.18 -13.19
CA LYS A 315 -19.69 13.11 -12.19
C LYS A 315 -19.58 12.56 -10.77
N LEU A 316 -20.07 11.34 -10.53
CA LEU A 316 -20.05 10.71 -9.21
C LEU A 316 -18.63 10.39 -8.72
N ILE A 317 -17.73 9.98 -9.62
CA ILE A 317 -16.30 9.80 -9.31
C ILE A 317 -15.68 11.15 -8.97
N GLY A 318 -16.00 12.21 -9.72
CA GLY A 318 -15.54 13.57 -9.42
C GLY A 318 -15.97 14.05 -8.04
N ASP A 319 -17.20 13.77 -7.63
CA ASP A 319 -17.70 14.09 -6.29
C ASP A 319 -17.02 13.23 -5.21
N ALA A 320 -16.80 11.95 -5.48
CA ALA A 320 -16.06 11.06 -4.57
C ALA A 320 -14.59 11.49 -4.40
N ILE A 321 -13.93 11.93 -5.48
CA ILE A 321 -12.58 12.51 -5.43
C ILE A 321 -12.59 13.81 -4.63
N ASN A 322 -13.54 14.72 -4.87
CA ASN A 322 -13.63 15.95 -4.09
C ASN A 322 -13.78 15.65 -2.59
N ASN A 323 -14.63 14.70 -2.22
CA ASN A 323 -14.79 14.28 -0.83
C ASN A 323 -13.50 13.69 -0.25
N ALA A 324 -12.82 12.81 -1.00
CA ALA A 324 -11.56 12.21 -0.55
C ALA A 324 -10.43 13.24 -0.32
N PHE A 325 -10.46 14.36 -1.05
CA PHE A 325 -9.42 15.38 -1.03
C PHE A 325 -9.70 16.56 -0.11
N PHE A 326 -10.96 16.98 0.01
CA PHE A 326 -11.33 18.22 0.67
C PHE A 326 -12.16 18.02 1.95
N ALA A 327 -12.75 16.84 2.16
CA ALA A 327 -13.45 16.56 3.42
C ALA A 327 -12.45 16.17 4.53
N PRO A 328 -12.80 16.39 5.81
CA PRO A 328 -12.01 15.89 6.93
C PRO A 328 -11.75 14.40 6.79
N ARG A 329 -10.48 14.04 6.60
CA ARG A 329 -10.08 12.69 6.23
C ARG A 329 -9.97 11.79 7.45
N ASN A 330 -10.75 10.72 7.47
CA ASN A 330 -10.44 9.59 8.36
C ASN A 330 -9.26 8.81 7.79
N ARG A 331 -8.04 9.14 8.24
CA ARG A 331 -6.80 8.48 7.78
C ARG A 331 -6.75 6.99 8.14
N LYS A 332 -7.69 6.43 8.92
CA LYS A 332 -7.81 4.98 9.13
C LYS A 332 -8.46 4.27 7.94
N LYS A 333 -9.15 4.96 7.03
CA LYS A 333 -9.76 4.30 5.85
C LYS A 333 -8.88 4.45 4.60
N PRO A 334 -9.07 3.60 3.57
CA PRO A 334 -8.52 3.86 2.24
C PRO A 334 -8.93 5.26 1.74
N LEU A 335 -8.12 5.82 0.84
CA LEU A 335 -8.33 7.18 0.31
C LEU A 335 -9.70 7.29 -0.35
N LEU A 336 -10.08 6.26 -1.10
CA LEU A 336 -11.38 6.14 -1.74
C LEU A 336 -11.78 4.66 -1.79
N THR A 337 -13.01 4.33 -1.41
CA THR A 337 -13.62 3.02 -1.68
C THR A 337 -14.85 3.18 -2.57
N ALA A 338 -14.85 2.55 -3.74
CA ALA A 338 -15.95 2.66 -4.69
C ALA A 338 -16.36 1.29 -5.26
N MET A 339 -17.65 1.10 -5.49
CA MET A 339 -18.18 -0.05 -6.21
C MET A 339 -18.69 0.40 -7.58
N PHE A 340 -18.10 -0.13 -8.64
CA PHE A 340 -18.46 0.15 -10.03
C PHE A 340 -19.45 -0.90 -10.51
N VAL A 341 -20.66 -0.48 -10.86
CA VAL A 341 -21.79 -1.35 -11.15
C VAL A 341 -22.23 -1.14 -12.59
N GLY A 342 -22.33 -2.20 -13.38
CA GLY A 342 -22.83 -2.14 -14.76
C GLY A 342 -22.34 -3.34 -15.58
N THR A 343 -22.74 -3.44 -16.86
CA THR A 343 -22.36 -4.57 -17.72
C THR A 343 -20.86 -4.62 -18.06
N THR A 344 -20.39 -5.75 -18.56
CA THR A 344 -19.01 -5.94 -19.04
C THR A 344 -18.69 -4.96 -20.16
N GLY A 345 -17.46 -4.43 -20.15
CA GLY A 345 -16.94 -3.58 -21.23
C GLY A 345 -17.51 -2.15 -21.30
N THR A 346 -18.20 -1.68 -20.25
CA THR A 346 -18.71 -0.28 -20.15
C THR A 346 -17.65 0.74 -19.72
N GLY A 347 -16.46 0.30 -19.32
CA GLY A 347 -15.34 1.17 -18.94
C GLY A 347 -14.88 1.09 -17.48
N LYS A 348 -15.45 0.19 -16.66
CA LYS A 348 -15.10 0.02 -15.22
C LYS A 348 -13.57 -0.13 -14.98
N THR A 349 -12.94 -1.08 -15.67
CA THR A 349 -11.48 -1.31 -15.56
C THR A 349 -10.66 -0.14 -16.13
N GLU A 350 -11.15 0.54 -17.17
CA GLU A 350 -10.46 1.68 -17.77
C GLU A 350 -10.43 2.87 -16.81
N THR A 351 -11.52 3.11 -16.08
CA THR A 351 -11.54 4.10 -14.99
C THR A 351 -10.52 3.76 -13.90
N ALA A 352 -10.40 2.49 -13.51
CA ALA A 352 -9.39 2.08 -12.54
C ALA A 352 -7.96 2.38 -13.03
N LYS A 353 -7.68 2.16 -14.33
CA LYS A 353 -6.42 2.55 -14.98
C LYS A 353 -6.22 4.06 -15.05
N ALA A 354 -7.26 4.83 -15.36
CA ALA A 354 -7.20 6.28 -15.34
C ALA A 354 -6.88 6.82 -13.94
N LEU A 355 -7.47 6.25 -12.89
CA LEU A 355 -7.17 6.59 -11.50
C LEU A 355 -5.74 6.21 -11.10
N ALA A 356 -5.28 5.02 -11.49
CA ALA A 356 -3.91 4.57 -11.24
C ALA A 356 -2.88 5.49 -11.92
N HIS A 357 -3.11 5.84 -13.19
CA HIS A 357 -2.29 6.78 -13.93
C HIS A 357 -2.27 8.16 -13.28
N ALA A 358 -3.45 8.70 -12.95
CA ALA A 358 -3.55 10.03 -12.38
C ALA A 358 -2.88 10.14 -11.01
N LEU A 359 -3.02 9.13 -10.16
CA LEU A 359 -2.47 9.14 -8.80
C LEU A 359 -1.00 8.73 -8.78
N PHE A 360 -0.59 7.72 -9.55
CA PHE A 360 0.72 7.09 -9.40
C PHE A 360 1.61 7.22 -10.65
N GLY A 361 1.13 7.91 -11.69
CA GLY A 361 1.86 8.19 -12.93
C GLY A 361 1.96 6.99 -13.89
N ARG A 362 1.32 5.86 -13.57
CA ARG A 362 1.43 4.63 -14.37
C ARG A 362 0.17 3.76 -14.31
N ASP A 363 -0.17 3.15 -15.45
CA ASP A 363 -1.38 2.33 -15.63
C ASP A 363 -1.29 0.97 -14.92
N ASP A 364 -0.07 0.45 -14.71
CA ASP A 364 0.24 -0.82 -14.04
C ASP A 364 0.29 -0.68 -12.51
N ALA A 365 0.05 0.51 -11.95
CA ALA A 365 -0.14 0.71 -10.51
C ALA A 365 -1.50 0.20 -10.02
N ILE A 366 -1.89 -1.00 -10.45
CA ILE A 366 -3.12 -1.68 -10.08
C ILE A 366 -2.78 -3.06 -9.57
N LEU A 367 -3.32 -3.41 -8.40
CA LEU A 367 -3.38 -4.78 -7.92
C LEU A 367 -4.77 -5.33 -8.25
N THR A 368 -4.86 -6.26 -9.19
CA THR A 368 -6.13 -6.87 -9.60
C THR A 368 -6.35 -8.18 -8.87
N ILE A 369 -7.54 -8.32 -8.28
CA ILE A 369 -8.05 -9.51 -7.59
C ILE A 369 -9.33 -9.89 -8.32
N ASN A 370 -9.31 -11.00 -9.05
CA ASN A 370 -10.50 -11.48 -9.76
C ASN A 370 -11.33 -12.37 -8.81
N GLY A 371 -12.59 -12.01 -8.58
CA GLY A 371 -13.47 -12.78 -7.71
C GLY A 371 -13.69 -14.22 -8.19
N GLY A 372 -13.64 -14.48 -9.50
CA GLY A 372 -13.75 -15.82 -10.06
C GLY A 372 -12.60 -16.76 -9.68
N ASP A 373 -11.44 -16.23 -9.28
CA ASP A 373 -10.28 -17.02 -8.85
C ASP A 373 -10.40 -17.49 -7.38
N TYR A 374 -11.39 -16.99 -6.64
CA TYR A 374 -11.59 -17.29 -5.21
C TYR A 374 -13.00 -17.81 -4.90
N PRO A 375 -13.39 -18.98 -5.46
CA PRO A 375 -14.75 -19.51 -5.35
C PRO A 375 -15.05 -20.21 -4.02
N THR A 376 -14.07 -20.50 -3.16
CA THR A 376 -14.27 -21.28 -1.92
C THR A 376 -14.03 -20.46 -0.64
N PRO A 377 -14.55 -20.89 0.53
CA PRO A 377 -14.27 -20.21 1.79
C PRO A 377 -12.79 -20.24 2.22
N GLU A 378 -12.05 -21.27 1.84
CA GLU A 378 -10.63 -21.46 2.14
C GLU A 378 -9.72 -20.44 1.43
N ASP A 379 -10.24 -19.75 0.43
CA ASP A 379 -9.54 -18.71 -0.32
C ASP A 379 -9.42 -17.38 0.46
N ALA A 380 -10.21 -17.19 1.51
CA ALA A 380 -10.24 -15.93 2.26
C ALA A 380 -8.88 -15.53 2.85
N PRO A 381 -8.12 -16.43 3.50
CA PRO A 381 -6.75 -16.12 3.92
C PRO A 381 -5.79 -15.91 2.74
N LEU A 382 -5.99 -16.58 1.61
CA LEU A 382 -5.11 -16.46 0.44
C LEU A 382 -5.18 -15.06 -0.16
N VAL A 383 -6.39 -14.55 -0.39
CA VAL A 383 -6.59 -13.21 -0.95
C VAL A 383 -6.06 -12.12 0.00
N GLN A 384 -6.26 -12.27 1.31
CA GLN A 384 -5.75 -11.32 2.29
C GLN A 384 -4.23 -11.30 2.28
N LYS A 385 -3.59 -12.48 2.34
CA LYS A 385 -2.13 -12.60 2.33
C LYS A 385 -1.54 -12.04 1.05
N PHE A 386 -2.13 -12.36 -0.10
CA PHE A 386 -1.68 -11.84 -1.40
C PHE A 386 -1.71 -10.31 -1.45
N ILE A 387 -2.82 -9.69 -1.03
CA ILE A 387 -2.91 -8.23 -0.93
C ILE A 387 -1.89 -7.70 0.10
N GLY A 388 -1.75 -8.35 1.26
CA GLY A 388 -0.83 -7.94 2.30
C GLY A 388 0.64 -7.98 1.88
N ASP A 389 1.07 -9.06 1.21
CA ASP A 389 2.42 -9.22 0.70
C ASP A 389 2.73 -8.17 -0.37
N ASP A 390 1.78 -7.91 -1.28
CA ASP A 390 1.94 -6.87 -2.31
C ASP A 390 2.04 -5.47 -1.69
N MET A 391 1.21 -5.18 -0.68
CA MET A 391 1.24 -3.90 0.06
C MET A 391 2.46 -3.78 0.97
N ALA A 392 3.10 -4.88 1.37
CA ALA A 392 4.38 -4.83 2.05
C ALA A 392 5.50 -4.34 1.10
N ALA A 393 5.44 -4.74 -0.17
CA ALA A 393 6.40 -4.37 -1.20
C ALA A 393 6.13 -2.97 -1.82
N ASN A 394 4.88 -2.68 -2.17
CA ASN A 394 4.51 -1.46 -2.86
C ASN A 394 3.10 -0.96 -2.46
N LYS A 395 3.07 0.14 -1.71
CA LYS A 395 1.85 0.74 -1.14
C LYS A 395 1.14 1.73 -2.08
N GLN A 396 1.70 2.00 -3.25
CA GLN A 396 1.23 3.03 -4.19
C GLN A 396 0.46 2.39 -5.35
N LYS A 397 -0.72 1.85 -5.06
CA LYS A 397 -1.56 1.16 -6.04
C LYS A 397 -3.04 1.42 -5.84
N VAL A 398 -3.79 1.24 -6.91
CA VAL A 398 -5.24 1.00 -6.88
C VAL A 398 -5.46 -0.49 -6.67
N ILE A 399 -6.30 -0.88 -5.70
CA ILE A 399 -6.71 -2.28 -5.51
C ILE A 399 -8.03 -2.46 -6.26
N LEU A 400 -8.03 -3.30 -7.29
CA LEU A 400 -9.20 -3.62 -8.11
C LEU A 400 -9.71 -5.01 -7.76
N LEU A 401 -10.86 -5.08 -7.08
CA LEU A 401 -11.62 -6.30 -6.84
C LEU A 401 -12.58 -6.51 -8.02
N ASP A 402 -12.11 -7.18 -9.07
CA ASP A 402 -12.87 -7.39 -10.31
C ASP A 402 -13.87 -8.54 -10.15
N GLU A 403 -15.06 -8.41 -10.72
CA GLU A 403 -16.15 -9.42 -10.62
C GLU A 403 -16.41 -9.88 -9.18
N PHE A 404 -16.51 -8.91 -8.27
CA PHE A 404 -16.56 -9.14 -6.82
C PHE A 404 -17.70 -10.08 -6.39
N GLU A 405 -18.81 -10.09 -7.12
CA GLU A 405 -19.96 -10.99 -6.90
C GLU A 405 -19.62 -12.48 -7.04
N LYS A 406 -18.60 -12.83 -7.84
CA LYS A 406 -18.19 -14.21 -8.10
C LYS A 406 -17.36 -14.82 -6.97
N ALA A 407 -16.75 -13.97 -6.15
CA ALA A 407 -15.98 -14.43 -5.00
C ALA A 407 -16.90 -15.08 -3.94
N HIS A 408 -16.38 -16.09 -3.24
CA HIS A 408 -17.10 -16.69 -2.12
C HIS A 408 -17.46 -15.65 -1.05
N LYS A 409 -18.60 -15.80 -0.36
CA LYS A 409 -19.04 -14.83 0.65
C LYS A 409 -18.03 -14.63 1.78
N THR A 410 -17.36 -15.70 2.22
CA THR A 410 -16.27 -15.61 3.21
C THR A 410 -15.10 -14.76 2.72
N VAL A 411 -14.75 -14.85 1.43
CA VAL A 411 -13.73 -14.01 0.80
C VAL A 411 -14.16 -12.55 0.85
N GLN A 412 -15.39 -12.24 0.39
CA GLN A 412 -15.95 -10.89 0.44
C GLN A 412 -15.94 -10.32 1.87
N PHE A 413 -16.34 -11.11 2.87
CA PHE A 413 -16.32 -10.72 4.28
C PHE A 413 -14.92 -10.47 4.83
N SER A 414 -13.95 -11.30 4.44
CA SER A 414 -12.57 -11.14 4.88
C SER A 414 -11.99 -9.77 4.46
N LEU A 415 -12.48 -9.20 3.36
CA LEU A 415 -12.05 -7.90 2.85
C LEU A 415 -12.73 -6.71 3.52
N MET A 416 -13.72 -6.91 4.40
CA MET A 416 -14.40 -5.79 5.08
C MET A 416 -13.44 -4.97 5.94
N ARG A 417 -12.54 -5.61 6.67
CA ARG A 417 -11.53 -4.92 7.49
C ARG A 417 -10.62 -4.01 6.66
N MET A 418 -10.30 -4.46 5.45
CA MET A 418 -9.54 -3.66 4.48
C MET A 418 -10.31 -2.40 4.07
N LEU A 419 -11.62 -2.50 3.85
CA LEU A 419 -12.49 -1.37 3.48
C LEU A 419 -12.75 -0.41 4.66
N ASP A 420 -12.89 -0.92 5.88
CA ASP A 420 -13.28 -0.15 7.08
C ASP A 420 -12.11 0.43 7.86
N GLU A 421 -11.04 -0.34 8.02
CA GLU A 421 -9.89 0.00 8.86
C GLU A 421 -8.62 0.25 8.07
N GLY A 422 -8.67 0.06 6.73
CA GLY A 422 -7.51 0.25 5.87
C GLY A 422 -6.36 -0.70 6.21
N ILE A 423 -6.67 -1.89 6.73
CA ILE A 423 -5.68 -2.87 7.18
C ILE A 423 -5.89 -4.20 6.47
N VAL A 424 -4.79 -4.79 6.05
CA VAL A 424 -4.70 -6.17 5.56
C VAL A 424 -3.58 -6.91 6.29
N ARG A 425 -3.63 -8.24 6.39
CA ARG A 425 -2.56 -9.06 6.96
C ARG A 425 -1.78 -9.76 5.85
N ASP A 426 -0.46 -9.69 5.93
CA ASP A 426 0.44 -10.38 5.01
C ASP A 426 0.64 -11.86 5.39
N SER A 427 1.43 -12.58 4.60
CA SER A 427 1.73 -14.00 4.83
C SER A 427 2.46 -14.29 6.15
N HIS A 428 3.14 -13.30 6.72
CA HIS A 428 3.82 -13.36 8.01
C HIS A 428 2.91 -12.97 9.19
N GLY A 429 1.64 -12.63 8.92
CA GLY A 429 0.68 -12.19 9.93
C GLY A 429 0.87 -10.74 10.37
N VAL A 430 1.68 -9.96 9.66
CA VAL A 430 1.93 -8.55 9.95
C VAL A 430 0.83 -7.70 9.33
N GLU A 431 0.31 -6.75 10.10
CA GLU A 431 -0.69 -5.80 9.63
C GLU A 431 -0.05 -4.73 8.75
N ARG A 432 -0.58 -4.59 7.53
CA ARG A 432 -0.15 -3.62 6.51
C ARG A 432 -1.24 -2.58 6.30
N ALA A 433 -0.82 -1.32 6.31
CA ALA A 433 -1.67 -0.16 6.10
C ALA A 433 -1.88 0.09 4.60
N ILE A 434 -3.14 0.23 4.17
CA ILE A 434 -3.53 0.56 2.79
C ILE A 434 -4.25 1.91 2.68
N ASN A 435 -4.02 2.78 3.67
CA ASN A 435 -4.80 4.00 3.91
C ASN A 435 -4.71 5.03 2.76
N ASN A 436 -3.67 5.00 1.93
CA ASN A 436 -3.54 5.86 0.73
C ASN A 436 -3.80 5.13 -0.59
N THR A 437 -4.37 3.93 -0.52
CA THR A 437 -4.81 3.22 -1.72
C THR A 437 -6.23 3.64 -2.08
N VAL A 438 -6.57 3.46 -3.35
CA VAL A 438 -7.94 3.50 -3.82
C VAL A 438 -8.40 2.07 -4.00
N VAL A 439 -9.51 1.69 -3.38
CA VAL A 439 -10.10 0.34 -3.52
C VAL A 439 -11.34 0.45 -4.39
N ILE A 440 -11.34 -0.28 -5.50
CA ILE A 440 -12.44 -0.33 -6.46
C ILE A 440 -12.92 -1.77 -6.53
N ALA A 441 -14.19 -2.00 -6.25
CA ALA A 441 -14.84 -3.25 -6.60
C ALA A 441 -15.60 -3.07 -7.92
N THR A 442 -15.59 -4.06 -8.81
CA THR A 442 -16.47 -4.08 -9.97
C THR A 442 -17.50 -5.19 -9.81
N THR A 443 -18.69 -4.96 -10.35
CA THR A 443 -19.71 -6.00 -10.42
C THR A 443 -20.57 -5.85 -11.66
N ASN A 444 -21.00 -6.98 -12.21
CA ASN A 444 -21.96 -7.03 -13.31
C ASN A 444 -23.42 -7.14 -12.85
N LEU A 445 -23.64 -7.28 -11.53
CA LEU A 445 -24.97 -7.24 -10.92
C LEU A 445 -25.66 -5.89 -11.18
N GLY A 446 -26.99 -5.89 -11.25
CA GLY A 446 -27.77 -4.66 -11.47
C GLY A 446 -27.67 -4.10 -12.88
N ALA A 447 -27.14 -4.85 -13.85
CA ALA A 447 -27.09 -4.46 -15.26
C ALA A 447 -28.49 -4.13 -15.84
N THR A 448 -29.51 -4.88 -15.44
CA THR A 448 -30.90 -4.73 -15.91
C THR A 448 -31.50 -3.38 -15.49
N PHE A 449 -31.20 -2.91 -14.27
CA PHE A 449 -31.62 -1.58 -13.79
C PHE A 449 -31.22 -0.45 -14.74
N PHE A 450 -30.02 -0.50 -15.31
CA PHE A 450 -29.51 0.55 -16.18
C PHE A 450 -30.08 0.49 -17.59
N ASN A 451 -30.44 -0.69 -18.09
CA ASN A 451 -31.22 -0.81 -19.32
C ASN A 451 -32.58 -0.13 -19.18
N ASP A 452 -33.23 -0.27 -18.03
CA ASP A 452 -34.53 0.35 -17.75
C ASP A 452 -34.41 1.87 -17.52
N LEU A 453 -33.38 2.31 -16.78
CA LEU A 453 -33.04 3.73 -16.65
C LEU A 453 -32.81 4.36 -18.04
N GLY A 454 -32.06 3.64 -18.89
CA GLY A 454 -31.76 4.01 -20.27
C GLY A 454 -32.99 4.24 -21.14
N LYS A 455 -33.95 3.30 -21.11
CA LYS A 455 -35.19 3.35 -21.87
C LYS A 455 -36.13 4.47 -21.41
N ASN A 456 -36.27 4.65 -20.10
CA ASN A 456 -37.23 5.60 -19.53
C ASN A 456 -36.84 7.06 -19.75
N MET A 457 -35.54 7.37 -19.86
CA MET A 457 -35.08 8.74 -20.12
C MET A 457 -35.02 9.11 -21.61
N LYS A 458 -35.58 8.28 -22.51
CA LYS A 458 -35.55 8.51 -23.96
C LYS A 458 -34.15 8.95 -24.44
N LEU A 459 -33.11 8.22 -24.04
CA LEU A 459 -31.69 8.47 -24.38
C LEU A 459 -31.36 8.32 -25.89
N GLY A 460 -32.34 8.56 -26.77
CA GLY A 460 -32.22 8.48 -28.21
C GLY A 460 -32.32 9.85 -28.90
N ARG A 461 -31.25 10.14 -29.66
CA ARG A 461 -31.24 10.69 -31.03
C ARG A 461 -30.81 12.13 -31.34
N ASN A 462 -30.47 13.04 -30.40
CA ASN A 462 -30.02 14.38 -30.84
C ASN A 462 -29.23 15.24 -29.83
N GLN A 463 -28.65 14.67 -28.77
CA GLN A 463 -27.88 15.46 -27.79
C GLN A 463 -26.55 14.81 -27.48
N THR A 464 -25.57 15.64 -27.11
CA THR A 464 -24.23 15.13 -26.84
C THR A 464 -24.29 14.19 -25.62
N PRO A 465 -23.54 13.08 -25.63
CA PRO A 465 -23.54 12.13 -24.51
C PRO A 465 -23.17 12.75 -23.15
N ASP A 466 -22.58 13.94 -23.13
CA ASP A 466 -22.12 14.64 -21.92
C ASP A 466 -23.16 15.64 -21.35
N ASP A 467 -24.22 16.01 -22.08
CA ASP A 467 -25.21 17.03 -21.67
C ASP A 467 -26.19 16.56 -20.58
N TYR A 468 -26.28 15.25 -20.35
CA TYR A 468 -27.32 14.65 -19.53
C TYR A 468 -27.04 14.67 -18.02
N SER A 469 -25.89 15.21 -17.57
CA SER A 469 -25.35 14.90 -16.24
C SER A 469 -26.29 15.22 -15.09
N ASN A 470 -27.01 16.36 -15.12
CA ASN A 470 -27.84 16.78 -13.98
C ASN A 470 -29.18 16.05 -13.89
N GLU A 471 -29.86 15.85 -15.03
CA GLU A 471 -31.11 15.10 -15.09
C GLU A 471 -30.87 13.61 -14.78
N LEU A 472 -29.82 13.03 -15.38
CA LEU A 472 -29.36 11.66 -15.07
C LEU A 472 -29.06 11.47 -13.59
N TYR A 473 -28.38 12.46 -13.01
CA TYR A 473 -27.99 12.41 -11.60
C TYR A 473 -29.23 12.41 -10.71
N GLY A 474 -30.22 13.28 -10.96
CA GLY A 474 -31.50 13.29 -10.25
C GLY A 474 -32.24 11.95 -10.36
N ALA A 475 -32.44 11.46 -11.59
CA ALA A 475 -33.13 10.19 -11.84
C ALA A 475 -32.42 8.98 -11.19
N PHE A 476 -31.08 8.99 -11.17
CA PHE A 476 -30.30 7.97 -10.47
C PHE A 476 -30.51 8.01 -8.96
N LEU A 477 -30.53 9.21 -8.36
CA LEU A 477 -30.74 9.34 -6.91
C LEU A 477 -32.11 8.81 -6.49
N ASP A 478 -33.16 9.12 -7.26
CA ASP A 478 -34.54 8.66 -6.98
C ASP A 478 -34.65 7.13 -6.98
N ARG A 479 -33.85 6.46 -7.82
CA ARG A 479 -33.89 5.02 -8.03
C ARG A 479 -32.71 4.26 -7.43
N LYS A 480 -31.85 4.93 -6.66
CA LYS A 480 -30.64 4.33 -6.07
C LYS A 480 -30.97 3.14 -5.16
N GLN A 481 -32.10 3.19 -4.46
CA GLN A 481 -32.53 2.08 -3.59
C GLN A 481 -32.84 0.81 -4.39
N ASP A 482 -33.44 0.92 -5.57
CA ASP A 482 -33.72 -0.22 -6.45
C ASP A 482 -32.42 -0.91 -6.87
N LEU A 483 -31.40 -0.13 -7.23
CA LEU A 483 -30.07 -0.65 -7.57
C LEU A 483 -29.47 -1.43 -6.41
N ILE A 484 -29.52 -0.87 -5.19
CA ILE A 484 -29.01 -1.53 -3.99
C ILE A 484 -29.76 -2.85 -3.75
N GLN A 485 -31.09 -2.88 -3.91
CA GLN A 485 -31.87 -4.11 -3.77
C GLN A 485 -31.43 -5.18 -4.79
N GLN A 486 -31.22 -4.80 -6.05
CA GLN A 486 -30.72 -5.73 -7.06
C GLN A 486 -29.32 -6.26 -6.73
N LEU A 487 -28.42 -5.41 -6.23
CA LEU A 487 -27.10 -5.85 -5.77
C LEU A 487 -27.18 -6.85 -4.63
N VAL A 488 -28.12 -6.65 -3.69
CA VAL A 488 -28.31 -7.52 -2.52
C VAL A 488 -28.89 -8.88 -2.91
N VAL A 489 -29.90 -8.88 -3.78
CA VAL A 489 -30.55 -10.12 -4.26
C VAL A 489 -29.60 -10.91 -5.16
N GLY A 490 -28.86 -10.22 -6.03
CA GLY A 490 -28.05 -10.85 -7.07
C GLY A 490 -28.88 -11.38 -8.23
N ASP A 491 -28.28 -12.22 -9.04
CA ASP A 491 -28.94 -12.86 -10.17
C ASP A 491 -29.82 -14.03 -9.69
N GLU A 492 -30.99 -14.17 -10.32
CA GLU A 492 -31.94 -15.23 -9.99
C GLU A 492 -31.29 -16.61 -10.02
N GLY A 493 -31.36 -17.33 -8.89
CA GLY A 493 -30.83 -18.69 -8.75
C GLY A 493 -29.31 -18.81 -8.58
N GLN A 494 -28.55 -17.71 -8.62
CA GLN A 494 -27.07 -17.75 -8.55
C GLN A 494 -26.49 -17.53 -7.15
N ASN A 495 -27.29 -17.07 -6.18
CA ASN A 495 -26.85 -16.75 -4.81
C ASN A 495 -25.58 -15.87 -4.75
N ASN A 496 -25.38 -15.04 -5.76
CA ASN A 496 -24.20 -14.20 -5.94
C ASN A 496 -24.40 -12.78 -5.36
N GLY A 497 -25.60 -12.45 -4.86
CA GLY A 497 -25.93 -11.16 -4.27
C GLY A 497 -25.00 -10.69 -3.15
N ILE A 498 -24.65 -9.40 -3.14
CA ILE A 498 -23.70 -8.80 -2.21
C ILE A 498 -24.43 -8.35 -0.95
N LYS A 499 -23.98 -8.84 0.20
CA LYS A 499 -24.64 -8.54 1.47
C LYS A 499 -24.63 -7.03 1.79
N PRO A 500 -25.72 -6.50 2.41
CA PRO A 500 -25.83 -5.08 2.72
C PRO A 500 -24.67 -4.53 3.55
N GLU A 501 -24.15 -5.32 4.49
CA GLU A 501 -23.04 -4.95 5.37
C GLU A 501 -21.76 -4.63 4.57
N ILE A 502 -21.56 -5.30 3.44
CA ILE A 502 -20.41 -5.09 2.55
C ILE A 502 -20.63 -3.85 1.69
N LEU A 503 -21.83 -3.69 1.10
CA LEU A 503 -22.18 -2.52 0.29
C LEU A 503 -22.02 -1.22 1.07
N GLN A 504 -22.38 -1.21 2.36
CA GLN A 504 -22.25 -0.05 3.25
C GLN A 504 -20.79 0.35 3.54
N ARG A 505 -19.80 -0.48 3.17
CA ARG A 505 -18.37 -0.15 3.36
C ARG A 505 -17.76 0.60 2.19
N PHE A 506 -18.45 0.64 1.05
CA PHE A 506 -18.06 1.45 -0.08
C PHE A 506 -18.59 2.88 0.10
N GLN A 507 -17.70 3.87 0.02
CA GLN A 507 -18.06 5.28 0.12
C GLN A 507 -18.93 5.73 -1.06
N ALA A 508 -18.74 5.12 -2.23
CA ALA A 508 -19.50 5.44 -3.43
C ALA A 508 -19.92 4.18 -4.20
N ILE A 509 -21.14 4.20 -4.74
CA ILE A 509 -21.61 3.24 -5.74
C ILE A 509 -21.72 4.02 -7.05
N ILE A 510 -20.92 3.63 -8.04
CA ILE A 510 -20.77 4.32 -9.31
C ILE A 510 -21.42 3.48 -10.42
N PRO A 511 -22.53 3.96 -11.01
CA PRO A 511 -23.21 3.30 -12.10
C PRO A 511 -22.49 3.51 -13.44
N TYR A 512 -22.40 2.44 -14.24
CA TYR A 512 -21.93 2.47 -15.61
C TYR A 512 -23.07 2.06 -16.54
N LEU A 513 -23.39 2.95 -17.48
CA LEU A 513 -24.47 2.76 -18.43
C LEU A 513 -23.98 1.94 -19.63
N PRO A 514 -24.88 1.20 -20.30
CA PRO A 514 -24.59 0.64 -21.61
C PRO A 514 -24.11 1.72 -22.59
N LEU A 515 -23.10 1.39 -23.40
CA LEU A 515 -22.50 2.36 -24.31
C LEU A 515 -23.36 2.52 -25.58
N PRO A 516 -23.73 3.75 -25.98
CA PRO A 516 -24.35 4.01 -27.28
C PRO A 516 -23.40 3.70 -28.44
N LYS A 517 -23.95 3.42 -29.63
CA LYS A 517 -23.17 3.13 -30.85
C LYS A 517 -22.14 4.22 -31.18
N ALA A 518 -22.56 5.48 -31.08
CA ALA A 518 -21.71 6.65 -31.29
C ALA A 518 -20.44 6.61 -30.40
N ILE A 519 -20.57 6.13 -29.17
CA ILE A 519 -19.44 6.01 -28.24
C ILE A 519 -18.52 4.86 -28.63
N PHE A 520 -19.04 3.71 -29.08
CA PHE A 520 -18.18 2.65 -29.63
C PHE A 520 -17.35 3.15 -30.81
N ALA A 521 -17.96 3.95 -31.69
CA ALA A 521 -17.26 4.55 -32.82
C ALA A 521 -16.20 5.57 -32.37
N LEU A 522 -16.49 6.38 -31.35
CA LEU A 522 -15.51 7.28 -30.74
C LEU A 522 -14.33 6.50 -30.11
N ILE A 523 -14.60 5.40 -29.41
CA ILE A 523 -13.56 4.55 -28.83
C ILE A 523 -12.71 3.90 -29.93
N ALA A 524 -13.33 3.41 -31.00
CA ALA A 524 -12.63 2.87 -32.18
C ALA A 524 -11.70 3.92 -32.78
N ARG A 525 -12.18 5.16 -32.95
CA ARG A 525 -11.37 6.28 -33.43
C ARG A 525 -10.14 6.52 -32.56
N ILE A 526 -10.32 6.58 -31.25
CA ILE A 526 -9.22 6.79 -30.29
C ILE A 526 -8.18 5.66 -30.41
N LYS A 527 -8.61 4.40 -30.48
CA LYS A 527 -7.70 3.25 -30.64
C LYS A 527 -6.94 3.29 -31.97
N LEU A 528 -7.59 3.68 -33.07
CA LEU A 528 -6.95 3.82 -34.38
C LEU A 528 -5.91 4.95 -34.42
N LEU A 529 -6.20 6.07 -33.77
CA LEU A 529 -5.24 7.17 -33.62
C LEU A 529 -4.03 6.74 -32.79
N ALA A 530 -4.26 6.01 -31.69
CA ALA A 530 -3.18 5.46 -30.86
C ALA A 530 -2.32 4.45 -31.63
N LEU A 531 -2.94 3.58 -32.44
CA LEU A 531 -2.23 2.65 -33.32
C LEU A 531 -1.35 3.40 -34.33
N LYS A 532 -1.93 4.40 -35.01
CA LYS A 532 -1.23 5.27 -35.95
C LYS A 532 -0.01 5.93 -35.31
N GLU A 533 -0.16 6.49 -34.12
CA GLU A 533 0.94 7.13 -33.40
C GLU A 533 2.00 6.10 -33.01
N LYS A 534 1.61 4.98 -32.41
CA LYS A 534 2.52 3.92 -31.96
C LYS A 534 3.41 3.43 -33.12
N TRP A 535 2.82 3.17 -34.27
CA TRP A 535 3.52 2.59 -35.43
C TRP A 535 4.31 3.62 -36.23
N SER A 536 4.09 4.91 -35.99
CA SER A 536 4.90 6.00 -36.55
C SER A 536 6.25 6.19 -35.85
N ARG A 537 6.47 5.54 -34.70
CA ARG A 537 7.72 5.62 -33.96
C ARG A 537 8.73 4.60 -34.52
N PRO A 538 10.02 4.97 -34.68
CA PRO A 538 11.09 4.02 -34.97
C PRO A 538 11.12 2.88 -33.94
N GLY A 539 11.42 1.65 -34.36
CA GLY A 539 11.50 0.49 -33.46
C GLY A 539 10.15 -0.08 -33.03
N ALA A 540 9.02 0.45 -33.51
CA ALA A 540 7.68 -0.02 -33.12
C ALA A 540 7.38 -1.45 -33.60
N ILE A 541 7.99 -1.87 -34.71
CA ILE A 541 7.85 -3.20 -35.29
C ILE A 541 9.24 -3.85 -35.33
N TYR A 542 9.41 -4.94 -34.60
CA TYR A 542 10.72 -5.58 -34.39
C TYR A 542 11.44 -5.93 -35.69
N SER A 543 10.73 -6.51 -36.66
CA SER A 543 11.31 -6.91 -37.96
C SER A 543 11.72 -5.74 -38.85
N LEU A 544 11.34 -4.51 -38.51
CA LEU A 544 11.58 -3.31 -39.31
C LEU A 544 12.70 -2.42 -38.75
N GLY A 545 13.27 -2.76 -37.59
CA GLY A 545 14.27 -1.94 -36.91
C GLY A 545 13.77 -0.50 -36.71
N ASP A 546 14.58 0.48 -37.10
CA ASP A 546 14.25 1.91 -36.97
C ASP A 546 13.25 2.44 -38.01
N THR A 547 12.75 1.58 -38.91
CA THR A 547 11.80 1.99 -39.94
C THR A 547 10.42 2.23 -39.33
N SER A 548 9.94 3.48 -39.41
CA SER A 548 8.58 3.84 -38.99
C SER A 548 7.56 3.59 -40.09
N ILE A 549 6.30 3.35 -39.70
CA ILE A 549 5.19 3.13 -40.62
C ILE A 549 4.22 4.31 -40.58
N ARG A 550 3.77 4.75 -41.76
CA ARG A 550 2.73 5.79 -41.89
C ARG A 550 1.35 5.15 -42.11
N ILE A 551 0.42 5.40 -41.20
CA ILE A 551 -0.99 4.98 -41.34
C ILE A 551 -1.86 6.21 -41.65
N LEU A 552 -2.68 6.11 -42.70
CA LEU A 552 -3.66 7.12 -43.09
C LEU A 552 -5.06 6.63 -42.72
N LEU A 553 -5.69 7.37 -41.81
CA LEU A 553 -7.08 7.18 -41.42
C LEU A 553 -7.98 8.07 -42.28
N PRO A 554 -9.22 7.65 -42.56
CA PRO A 554 -10.19 8.50 -43.25
C PRO A 554 -10.47 9.80 -42.48
N LYS A 555 -10.97 10.79 -43.21
CA LYS A 555 -11.44 12.05 -42.63
C LYS A 555 -12.72 11.80 -41.82
N VAL A 556 -12.85 12.55 -40.73
CA VAL A 556 -14.10 12.63 -39.98
C VAL A 556 -15.15 13.34 -40.83
N GLN A 557 -16.41 12.93 -40.66
CA GLN A 557 -17.54 13.47 -41.42
C GLN A 557 -18.46 14.28 -40.51
N ASP A 558 -19.12 15.30 -41.06
CA ASP A 558 -20.06 16.14 -40.31
C ASP A 558 -21.45 15.49 -40.20
N ALA A 559 -22.34 16.10 -39.41
CA ALA A 559 -23.70 15.59 -39.21
C ALA A 559 -24.48 15.45 -40.53
N LYS A 560 -24.32 16.41 -41.44
CA LYS A 560 -25.02 16.43 -42.73
C LYS A 560 -24.60 15.26 -43.62
N TRP A 561 -23.30 14.97 -43.68
CA TRP A 561 -22.77 13.84 -44.45
C TRP A 561 -23.34 12.50 -43.99
N TRP A 562 -23.50 12.33 -42.67
CA TRP A 562 -24.11 11.14 -42.07
C TRP A 562 -25.62 11.07 -42.31
N GLU A 563 -26.34 12.19 -42.18
CA GLU A 563 -27.78 12.25 -42.45
C GLU A 563 -28.12 11.85 -43.89
N GLU A 564 -27.29 12.27 -44.86
CA GLU A 564 -27.48 11.97 -46.28
C GLU A 564 -27.27 10.48 -46.62
N ARG A 565 -26.43 9.76 -45.86
CA ARG A 565 -26.01 8.38 -46.21
C ARG A 565 -26.62 7.28 -45.35
N VAL A 566 -26.93 7.59 -44.09
CA VAL A 566 -27.45 6.60 -43.13
C VAL A 566 -28.71 7.08 -42.42
N HIS A 567 -29.24 8.23 -42.86
CA HIS A 567 -30.47 8.82 -42.34
C HIS A 567 -30.44 9.03 -40.80
N ASN A 568 -29.24 9.24 -40.25
CA ASN A 568 -29.00 9.61 -38.85
C ASN A 568 -27.74 10.50 -38.73
N ASN A 569 -27.59 11.19 -37.61
CA ASN A 569 -26.42 12.02 -37.30
C ASN A 569 -25.60 11.50 -36.11
N ASP A 570 -25.87 10.26 -35.67
CA ASP A 570 -25.27 9.67 -34.46
C ASP A 570 -23.72 9.60 -34.53
N TYR A 571 -23.16 9.57 -35.75
CA TYR A 571 -21.71 9.51 -35.99
C TYR A 571 -21.08 10.85 -36.37
N ALA A 572 -21.77 11.98 -36.16
CA ALA A 572 -21.21 13.32 -36.42
C ALA A 572 -19.84 13.50 -35.75
N GLY A 573 -18.83 13.91 -36.52
CA GLY A 573 -17.44 14.06 -36.05
C GLY A 573 -16.63 12.75 -36.00
N ILE A 574 -17.19 11.64 -36.47
CA ILE A 574 -16.52 10.33 -36.56
C ILE A 574 -16.19 9.99 -38.02
N ASP A 575 -15.13 9.19 -38.21
CA ASP A 575 -14.75 8.69 -39.52
C ASP A 575 -15.48 7.38 -39.88
N PRO A 576 -15.66 7.08 -41.18
CA PRO A 576 -16.47 5.94 -41.59
C PRO A 576 -15.95 4.56 -41.14
N ILE A 577 -14.65 4.39 -40.92
CA ILE A 577 -14.07 3.12 -40.45
C ILE A 577 -14.40 2.91 -38.99
N SER A 578 -14.25 3.96 -38.19
CA SER A 578 -14.63 3.94 -36.78
C SER A 578 -16.12 3.63 -36.59
N ALA A 579 -16.99 4.19 -37.43
CA ALA A 579 -18.41 3.88 -37.43
C ALA A 579 -18.69 2.43 -37.88
N THR A 580 -17.96 1.93 -38.88
CA THR A 580 -18.09 0.54 -39.37
C THR A 580 -17.73 -0.46 -38.27
N ILE A 581 -16.64 -0.21 -37.55
CA ILE A 581 -16.25 -1.03 -36.38
C ILE A 581 -17.38 -1.06 -35.35
N ALA A 582 -18.03 0.06 -35.08
CA ALA A 582 -19.12 0.14 -34.11
C ALA A 582 -20.39 -0.61 -34.55
N GLU A 583 -20.73 -0.60 -35.84
CA GLU A 583 -21.86 -1.37 -36.37
C GLU A 583 -21.60 -2.87 -36.38
N ASP A 584 -20.36 -3.29 -36.70
CA ASP A 584 -20.00 -4.71 -36.71
C ASP A 584 -20.09 -5.37 -35.32
N MET A 585 -19.90 -4.60 -34.25
CA MET A 585 -20.09 -5.07 -32.87
C MET A 585 -21.52 -5.52 -32.57
N ILE A 586 -22.52 -5.03 -33.31
CA ILE A 586 -23.93 -5.35 -33.07
C ILE A 586 -24.31 -6.68 -33.73
N ASN A 587 -23.70 -6.98 -34.87
CA ASN A 587 -23.94 -8.23 -35.60
C ASN A 587 -23.32 -9.45 -34.90
N ALA A 588 -22.27 -9.24 -34.10
CA ALA A 588 -21.62 -10.26 -33.27
C ALA A 588 -22.13 -10.16 -31.81
N LYS A 589 -23.31 -10.71 -31.51
CA LYS A 589 -23.91 -10.85 -30.15
C LYS A 589 -23.31 -9.89 -29.10
N ALA A 590 -23.70 -8.61 -29.20
CA ALA A 590 -23.17 -7.46 -28.46
C ALA A 590 -23.25 -7.50 -26.92
N ASP A 591 -23.88 -8.53 -26.33
CA ASP A 591 -24.23 -8.53 -24.90
C ASP A 591 -23.07 -8.90 -23.95
N GLN A 592 -21.92 -9.39 -24.44
CA GLN A 592 -20.87 -9.95 -23.56
C GLN A 592 -19.53 -9.18 -23.51
N GLU A 593 -19.12 -8.44 -24.55
CA GLU A 593 -17.72 -7.99 -24.66
C GLU A 593 -17.49 -6.46 -24.55
N GLY A 594 -18.51 -5.63 -24.83
CA GLY A 594 -18.45 -4.16 -24.73
C GLY A 594 -17.24 -3.52 -25.42
N ALA A 595 -16.59 -2.50 -24.83
CA ALA A 595 -15.48 -1.76 -25.44
C ALA A 595 -14.20 -2.59 -25.67
N ARG A 596 -14.08 -3.79 -25.07
CA ARG A 596 -12.96 -4.70 -25.33
C ARG A 596 -13.04 -5.29 -26.75
N ALA A 597 -14.24 -5.54 -27.25
CA ALA A 597 -14.45 -6.03 -28.62
C ALA A 597 -13.92 -5.07 -29.69
N VAL A 598 -13.94 -3.75 -29.44
CA VAL A 598 -13.35 -2.76 -30.36
C VAL A 598 -11.87 -3.04 -30.59
N GLU A 599 -11.13 -3.39 -29.53
CA GLU A 599 -9.71 -3.70 -29.63
C GLU A 599 -9.45 -4.97 -30.42
N GLU A 600 -10.25 -6.00 -30.17
CA GLU A 600 -10.20 -7.24 -30.92
C GLU A 600 -10.47 -7.03 -32.40
N ILE A 601 -11.50 -6.25 -32.76
CA ILE A 601 -11.81 -5.93 -34.15
C ILE A 601 -10.66 -5.16 -34.82
N VAL A 602 -10.09 -4.16 -34.14
CA VAL A 602 -8.93 -3.41 -34.65
C VAL A 602 -7.73 -4.34 -34.85
N ASN A 603 -7.44 -5.25 -33.91
CA ASN A 603 -6.33 -6.19 -34.02
C ASN A 603 -6.54 -7.20 -35.17
N THR A 604 -7.72 -7.79 -35.24
CA THR A 604 -8.05 -8.84 -36.20
C THR A 604 -8.23 -8.29 -37.62
N ARG A 605 -8.83 -7.11 -37.79
CA ARG A 605 -9.17 -6.60 -39.14
C ARG A 605 -8.25 -5.53 -39.67
N ILE A 606 -7.53 -4.80 -38.81
CA ILE A 606 -6.65 -3.72 -39.24
C ILE A 606 -5.20 -4.11 -39.01
N VAL A 607 -4.80 -4.40 -37.77
CA VAL A 607 -3.40 -4.76 -37.46
C VAL A 607 -2.97 -5.97 -38.27
N SER A 608 -3.76 -7.05 -38.28
CA SER A 608 -3.43 -8.28 -39.02
C SER A 608 -3.31 -8.04 -40.53
N LYS A 609 -4.17 -7.19 -41.12
CA LYS A 609 -4.08 -6.86 -42.55
C LYS A 609 -2.83 -6.01 -42.84
N ILE A 610 -2.50 -5.04 -41.99
CA ILE A 610 -1.27 -4.25 -42.14
C ILE A 610 -0.04 -5.16 -42.02
N THR A 611 0.02 -6.05 -41.02
CA THR A 611 1.17 -6.96 -40.83
C THR A 611 1.35 -7.91 -41.99
N ASN A 612 0.26 -8.44 -42.56
CA ASN A 612 0.33 -9.32 -43.72
C ASN A 612 0.90 -8.58 -44.93
N ILE A 613 0.41 -7.36 -45.20
CA ILE A 613 0.93 -6.53 -46.29
C ILE A 613 2.41 -6.17 -46.06
N ILE A 614 2.81 -5.89 -44.81
CA ILE A 614 4.23 -5.68 -44.47
C ILE A 614 5.04 -6.93 -44.82
N SER A 615 4.62 -8.11 -44.39
CA SER A 615 5.30 -9.37 -44.66
C SER A 615 5.43 -9.62 -46.17
N GLU A 616 4.33 -9.57 -46.91
CA GLU A 616 4.29 -9.81 -48.35
C GLU A 616 5.22 -8.84 -49.11
N ARG A 617 5.27 -7.57 -48.70
CA ARG A 617 6.14 -6.57 -49.32
C ARG A 617 7.61 -6.80 -48.99
N ILE A 618 7.95 -7.15 -47.75
CA ILE A 618 9.32 -7.50 -47.36
C ILE A 618 9.80 -8.73 -48.14
N ASP A 619 8.97 -9.77 -48.23
CA ASP A 619 9.28 -11.00 -48.96
C ASP A 619 9.49 -10.72 -50.47
N ALA A 620 8.78 -9.72 -51.01
CA ALA A 620 8.94 -9.23 -52.38
C ALA A 620 10.07 -8.20 -52.57
N GLY A 621 10.82 -7.83 -51.53
CA GLY A 621 11.88 -6.81 -51.59
C GLY A 621 11.37 -5.38 -51.82
N LEU A 622 10.10 -5.11 -51.51
CA LEU A 622 9.45 -3.81 -51.69
C LEU A 622 9.52 -2.96 -50.40
N PRO A 623 9.60 -1.62 -50.53
CA PRO A 623 9.65 -0.75 -49.37
C PRO A 623 8.31 -0.66 -48.65
N VAL A 624 8.37 -0.46 -47.33
CA VAL A 624 7.20 -0.34 -46.43
C VAL A 624 7.27 0.88 -45.52
N GLY A 625 8.37 1.63 -45.55
CA GLY A 625 8.63 2.73 -44.63
C GLY A 625 7.74 3.93 -44.88
N SER A 626 7.61 4.76 -43.85
CA SER A 626 6.90 6.04 -43.91
C SER A 626 7.48 7.02 -44.94
N ALA A 627 8.76 6.86 -45.28
CA ALA A 627 9.44 7.60 -46.34
C ALA A 627 9.05 7.14 -47.76
N ASP A 628 8.50 5.94 -47.89
CA ASP A 628 8.21 5.31 -49.19
C ASP A 628 6.72 5.37 -49.54
N GLY A 629 5.85 5.36 -48.52
CA GLY A 629 4.41 5.39 -48.71
C GLY A 629 3.64 5.36 -47.41
N ALA A 630 2.36 4.99 -47.49
CA ALA A 630 1.49 4.87 -46.33
C ALA A 630 0.48 3.74 -46.48
N PHE A 631 0.06 3.18 -45.35
CA PHE A 631 -1.05 2.25 -45.25
C PHE A 631 -2.35 3.03 -45.18
N LEU A 632 -3.17 2.92 -46.22
CA LEU A 632 -4.49 3.50 -46.31
C LEU A 632 -5.51 2.50 -45.76
N ILE A 633 -6.27 2.93 -44.75
CA ILE A 633 -7.40 2.18 -44.21
C ILE A 633 -8.68 2.74 -44.83
N GLY A 634 -9.44 1.88 -45.50
CA GLY A 634 -10.66 2.22 -46.22
C GLY A 634 -11.72 1.14 -46.08
N THR A 635 -12.81 1.28 -46.82
CA THR A 635 -13.87 0.27 -46.94
C THR A 635 -13.79 -0.38 -48.32
N ASN A 636 -14.40 -1.55 -48.50
CA ASN A 636 -14.51 -2.23 -49.80
C ASN A 636 -15.60 -1.64 -50.71
N GLY A 637 -16.10 -0.42 -50.43
CA GLY A 637 -17.24 0.18 -51.14
C GLY A 637 -18.60 -0.41 -50.80
N HIS A 638 -18.65 -1.32 -49.80
CA HIS A 638 -19.87 -1.98 -49.30
C HIS A 638 -20.06 -1.70 -47.81
N ALA A 639 -19.63 -0.55 -47.31
CA ALA A 639 -19.86 -0.18 -45.91
C ALA A 639 -21.36 -0.09 -45.60
N PHE A 640 -21.76 -0.19 -44.33
CA PHE A 640 -23.18 -0.18 -43.93
C PHE A 640 -23.97 1.08 -44.35
N PHE A 641 -23.27 2.14 -44.80
CA PHE A 641 -23.82 3.40 -45.29
C PHE A 641 -23.70 3.58 -46.82
N GLU A 642 -23.23 2.54 -47.54
CA GLU A 642 -23.06 2.48 -49.00
C GLU A 642 -23.93 1.32 -49.53
N GLU A 643 -25.26 1.50 -49.58
CA GLU A 643 -26.16 0.48 -50.15
C GLU A 643 -25.89 0.28 -51.66
N VAL A 644 -25.26 -0.84 -52.07
CA VAL A 644 -25.64 -1.72 -53.21
C VAL A 644 -24.87 -3.06 -53.13
N SER A 645 -25.25 -4.01 -52.27
CA SER A 645 -25.11 -5.48 -52.49
C SER A 645 -25.42 -6.28 -51.20
N GLN A 646 -25.67 -7.59 -51.35
CA GLN A 646 -25.73 -8.55 -50.25
C GLN A 646 -24.34 -8.96 -49.71
N GLU A 647 -23.26 -8.29 -50.12
CA GLU A 647 -21.90 -8.59 -49.65
C GLU A 647 -21.62 -7.89 -48.32
N ARG A 648 -20.88 -8.55 -47.42
CA ARG A 648 -20.55 -8.00 -46.10
C ARG A 648 -19.58 -6.81 -46.23
N SER A 649 -19.86 -5.74 -45.49
CA SER A 649 -18.96 -4.60 -45.31
C SER A 649 -17.61 -5.07 -44.78
N ASP A 650 -16.53 -4.83 -45.53
CA ASP A 650 -15.17 -5.13 -45.09
C ASP A 650 -14.24 -3.91 -45.01
N ILE A 651 -13.42 -3.88 -43.96
CA ILE A 651 -12.37 -2.88 -43.77
C ILE A 651 -11.20 -3.29 -44.67
N THR A 652 -10.83 -2.45 -45.63
CA THR A 652 -9.70 -2.69 -46.53
C THR A 652 -8.47 -1.97 -46.01
N VAL A 653 -7.30 -2.59 -46.21
CA VAL A 653 -6.00 -1.98 -45.95
C VAL A 653 -5.18 -2.15 -47.21
N SER A 654 -4.52 -1.08 -47.66
CA SER A 654 -3.60 -1.13 -48.80
C SER A 654 -2.38 -0.25 -48.54
N PHE A 655 -1.21 -0.66 -49.04
CA PHE A 655 -0.03 0.22 -49.05
C PHE A 655 -0.01 1.05 -50.33
N LYS A 656 0.13 2.36 -50.18
CA LYS A 656 0.20 3.34 -51.28
C LYS A 656 1.54 4.05 -51.26
N PRO A 657 2.38 3.89 -52.31
CA PRO A 657 3.63 4.64 -52.39
C PRO A 657 3.37 6.14 -52.53
N ASN A 658 4.34 6.98 -52.15
CA ASN A 658 4.16 8.43 -52.06
C ASN A 658 3.74 9.08 -53.40
N ASN A 659 4.24 8.59 -54.53
CA ASN A 659 3.84 9.08 -55.86
C ASN A 659 2.34 8.89 -56.16
N GLU A 660 1.73 7.79 -55.71
CA GLU A 660 0.28 7.55 -55.82
C GLU A 660 -0.51 8.45 -54.87
N LEU A 661 -0.01 8.67 -53.66
CA LEU A 661 -0.66 9.54 -52.66
C LEU A 661 -0.71 11.01 -53.12
N ASP A 662 0.36 11.49 -53.76
CA ASP A 662 0.41 12.85 -54.31
C ASP A 662 -0.57 13.04 -55.46
N PHE A 663 -0.73 12.02 -56.31
CA PHE A 663 -1.72 12.02 -57.40
C PHE A 663 -3.17 12.06 -56.87
N MET A 664 -3.47 11.29 -55.82
CA MET A 664 -4.78 11.29 -55.16
C MET A 664 -5.12 12.68 -54.58
N ASN A 665 -4.18 13.32 -53.87
CA ASN A 665 -4.37 14.65 -53.28
C ASN A 665 -4.60 15.76 -54.32
N LEU A 666 -4.01 15.63 -55.51
CA LEU A 666 -4.21 16.58 -56.62
C LEU A 666 -5.62 16.48 -57.23
N HIS A 667 -6.23 15.29 -57.24
CA HIS A 667 -7.58 15.08 -57.78
C HIS A 667 -8.68 15.46 -56.78
N THR A 668 -8.49 15.21 -55.49
CA THR A 668 -9.47 15.65 -54.46
C THR A 668 -9.58 17.17 -54.35
N ARG A 669 -8.53 17.92 -54.72
CA ARG A 669 -8.56 19.40 -54.78
C ARG A 669 -9.34 19.96 -55.98
N LYS A 670 -9.55 19.17 -57.05
CA LYS A 670 -10.35 19.59 -58.20
C LYS A 670 -11.85 19.41 -57.96
N GLU A 671 -12.26 18.42 -57.18
CA GLU A 671 -13.68 18.17 -56.86
C GLU A 671 -14.28 19.15 -55.82
N VAL A 672 -13.45 19.89 -55.06
CA VAL A 672 -13.92 20.93 -54.13
C VAL A 672 -14.05 22.32 -54.80
N LYS A 673 -13.75 22.42 -56.10
CA LYS A 673 -13.85 23.65 -56.91
C LYS A 673 -14.86 23.57 -58.07
N MET A 674 -15.67 22.52 -58.13
CA MET A 674 -16.93 22.47 -58.88
C MET A 674 -18.07 22.35 -57.88
#